data_AF-A0A1N6UW33-F1
#
_entry.id   AF-A0A1N6UW33-F1
#
_cell.length_a   1.000
_cell.length_b   1.000
_cell.length_c   1.000
_cell.angle_alpha   90.00
_cell.angle_beta   90.00
_cell.angle_gamma   90.00
#
_symmetry.space_group_name_H-M   'P 1'
#
loop_
_entity.id
_entity.type
_entity.pdbx_description
1 polymer ?
#
loop_
_entity_poly.entity_id
_entity_poly.type
_entity_poly.pdbx_seq_one_letter_code
_entity_poly.pdbx_strand_id
1 'polypeptide(L)'
;MRIRALFATAAAGTLVLIGAASPALATSGVADDAQTEKASVVTTPQAVTTPPIKAPHERELIGALHEHSGYSDGWPGSRPADYFASGRDKHDLNFVGSSEHTSNVNSPMVFNEECLDPKVAPSCQNADQVNPLDSLRKWDAELEQANTATDPAKDFVGFRGFEWTSDRMGHINVYFSRENSLPETDGGTIAMDRFYDWLTTTGKDGLATFNHPGEKTLCGPLHCDVRSDLGFGWEDFKYFPKADDQMVGIEVFNRDRDFDTPPAHNAPPEGWYAHALDKGWHVGAIGAEDEGHNRTDDWGGSQYAKTVVLAKANTEKDIKRAMADRRFYAVLDNALRLDFTVDGHGMGERIHTNGKRPLAIDAHVRGSSTPLQLELVSNGGQVVAGATGDQLNASLKAADDTWYFLRVRRDGRSVAYSSPIWVNDGKQVGAPKAPESDLSTTDGRWLAGDLNVHSCFSSDVYCAGTDDVSEADPFRQGVDVRSRFAEAGSRGLDYLAVTDDGDVRSANAPGSGSHGVLAIPGYEDKVKGDAHVLGVDKLLDNGDGSAAAINKLADDARAKGGVFQIDHPGSKITKKFAGCDASTLTWGYGFDVRPDTIEVWNPSSSIRAAEDYLDCWLQRGARVALTGGSDAQTKVAQPQGAGYPTTWVLARNRSAGAVLEALRAGRTSVSSLPPAVGGRPLVIEAKRGGHFVSVIGDDVRPGETLRVRSLDALTDGSLRVVANGQTLLDQHLTRDGAIEFTAPAQPGWVRAELRLGNDLLEQTPLCGPIDVGANLCPYDAAMVAMTSPVYVR
;
A
#
# COMPACT_ATOMS: atom_id res chain seq x y z
N MET A 1 -9.71 -1.86 -13.98
CA MET A 1 -10.97 -2.65 -14.06
C MET A 1 -12.02 -1.99 -14.98
N ARG A 2 -12.05 -2.29 -16.28
CA ARG A 2 -13.18 -1.96 -17.20
C ARG A 2 -13.41 -3.10 -18.18
N ILE A 3 -14.26 -4.06 -17.82
CA ILE A 3 -14.64 -5.16 -18.72
C ILE A 3 -15.68 -4.63 -19.73
N ARG A 4 -15.27 -4.39 -20.97
CA ARG A 4 -16.18 -4.29 -22.13
C ARG A 4 -16.44 -5.70 -22.66
N ALA A 5 -17.62 -6.24 -22.37
CA ALA A 5 -18.07 -7.51 -22.95
C ALA A 5 -18.33 -7.34 -24.46
N LEU A 6 -17.55 -8.05 -25.28
CA LEU A 6 -17.85 -8.30 -26.69
C LEU A 6 -18.88 -9.43 -26.79
N PHE A 7 -20.05 -9.15 -27.36
CA PHE A 7 -20.90 -10.16 -27.99
C PHE A 7 -21.39 -9.64 -29.35
N ALA A 8 -21.10 -10.39 -30.40
CA ALA A 8 -21.70 -10.32 -31.72
C ALA A 8 -21.91 -11.79 -32.16
N THR A 9 -23.02 -12.26 -32.76
CA THR A 9 -23.96 -11.64 -33.72
C THR A 9 -25.30 -12.38 -33.80
N ALA A 10 -26.37 -11.60 -34.07
CA ALA A 10 -27.56 -11.84 -34.94
C ALA A 10 -28.57 -12.96 -34.55
N ALA A 11 -29.92 -12.81 -34.67
CA ALA A 11 -30.72 -11.91 -35.50
C ALA A 11 -32.18 -11.73 -34.98
N ALA A 12 -32.77 -10.61 -35.42
CA ALA A 12 -34.17 -10.34 -35.75
C ALA A 12 -35.26 -10.30 -34.66
N GLY A 13 -35.70 -9.09 -34.35
CA GLY A 13 -36.99 -8.80 -33.69
C GLY A 13 -37.32 -7.31 -33.73
N THR A 14 -38.10 -6.89 -34.71
CA THR A 14 -38.61 -5.53 -34.90
C THR A 14 -39.52 -5.12 -33.73
N LEU A 15 -39.25 -4.00 -33.04
CA LEU A 15 -40.30 -3.26 -32.32
C LEU A 15 -39.93 -1.77 -32.05
N VAL A 16 -40.56 -0.91 -32.85
CA VAL A 16 -41.13 0.42 -32.60
C VAL A 16 -40.58 1.29 -31.43
N LEU A 17 -40.00 2.44 -31.80
CA LEU A 17 -39.74 3.60 -30.94
C LEU A 17 -41.03 4.17 -30.33
N ILE A 18 -41.02 4.44 -29.03
CA ILE A 18 -41.86 5.47 -28.40
C ILE A 18 -40.96 6.29 -27.46
N GLY A 19 -40.75 7.55 -27.83
CA GLY A 19 -40.09 8.53 -26.96
C GLY A 19 -41.02 8.98 -25.85
N ALA A 20 -40.49 9.08 -24.64
CA ALA A 20 -41.12 9.77 -23.54
C ALA A 20 -40.08 10.66 -22.87
N ALA A 21 -40.17 11.96 -23.17
CA ALA A 21 -39.56 13.01 -22.38
C ALA A 21 -40.17 13.03 -20.98
N SER A 22 -39.38 13.41 -19.98
CA SER A 22 -39.88 13.78 -18.66
C SER A 22 -39.06 14.93 -18.09
N PRO A 23 -39.66 15.74 -17.21
CA PRO A 23 -39.64 17.20 -17.37
C PRO A 23 -38.68 17.90 -16.43
N ALA A 24 -38.34 19.13 -16.84
CA ALA A 24 -37.68 20.13 -16.04
C ALA A 24 -38.47 20.46 -14.77
N LEU A 25 -37.79 20.44 -13.63
CA LEU A 25 -38.24 21.03 -12.37
C LEU A 25 -37.45 22.32 -12.16
N ALA A 26 -38.16 23.45 -12.29
CA ALA A 26 -37.73 24.77 -11.88
C ALA A 26 -38.23 25.05 -10.45
N THR A 27 -37.42 25.80 -9.70
CA THR A 27 -37.70 26.72 -8.56
C THR A 27 -36.40 26.78 -7.76
N SER A 28 -35.92 27.88 -7.17
CA SER A 28 -36.26 29.30 -7.03
C SER A 28 -34.99 29.90 -6.40
N GLY A 29 -34.33 30.92 -6.94
CA GLY A 29 -34.81 32.29 -6.85
C GLY A 29 -34.62 32.88 -5.43
N VAL A 30 -33.38 33.01 -4.95
CA VAL A 30 -33.02 33.95 -3.88
C VAL A 30 -31.71 34.63 -4.30
N ALA A 31 -31.80 35.93 -4.53
CA ALA A 31 -30.68 36.82 -4.81
C ALA A 31 -30.16 37.36 -3.48
N ASP A 32 -28.86 37.24 -3.24
CA ASP A 32 -28.16 38.03 -2.23
C ASP A 32 -27.13 38.92 -2.94
N ASP A 33 -27.34 40.23 -2.78
CA ASP A 33 -26.45 41.31 -3.18
C ASP A 33 -25.17 41.25 -2.32
N ALA A 34 -24.02 41.07 -2.96
CA ALA A 34 -22.72 41.43 -2.39
C ALA A 34 -21.92 42.22 -3.42
N GLN A 35 -21.81 43.52 -3.18
CA GLN A 35 -21.03 44.47 -3.96
C GLN A 35 -19.56 44.07 -4.03
N THR A 36 -19.05 43.88 -5.25
CA THR A 36 -17.62 43.80 -5.54
C THR A 36 -17.07 45.22 -5.72
N GLU A 37 -16.20 45.65 -4.81
CA GLU A 37 -15.37 46.84 -5.02
C GLU A 37 -14.40 46.58 -6.18
N LYS A 38 -14.58 47.32 -7.27
CA LYS A 38 -13.68 47.30 -8.42
C LYS A 38 -12.35 47.97 -8.07
N ALA A 39 -11.30 47.18 -7.91
CA ALA A 39 -9.93 47.68 -7.96
C ALA A 39 -9.65 48.28 -9.36
N SER A 40 -9.17 49.51 -9.39
CA SER A 40 -8.94 50.28 -10.61
C SER A 40 -7.64 49.87 -11.28
N VAL A 41 -7.73 49.40 -12.53
CA VAL A 41 -6.58 49.11 -13.39
C VAL A 41 -5.97 50.44 -13.85
N VAL A 42 -4.74 50.73 -13.41
CA VAL A 42 -3.90 51.79 -14.01
C VAL A 42 -2.93 51.12 -14.96
N THR A 43 -3.20 51.23 -16.25
CA THR A 43 -2.25 50.88 -17.32
C THR A 43 -1.34 52.08 -17.59
N THR A 44 -0.06 51.96 -17.23
CA THR A 44 1.01 52.82 -17.77
C THR A 44 2.01 51.96 -18.53
N PRO A 45 2.24 52.21 -19.83
CA PRO A 45 3.26 51.53 -20.59
C PRO A 45 4.61 52.23 -20.38
N GLN A 46 5.45 51.66 -19.52
CA GLN A 46 6.89 51.90 -19.59
C GLN A 46 7.59 50.56 -19.67
N ALA A 47 8.03 50.23 -20.89
CA ALA A 47 8.95 49.16 -21.17
C ALA A 47 10.29 49.47 -20.47
N VAL A 48 10.49 48.93 -19.28
CA VAL A 48 11.83 48.72 -18.73
C VAL A 48 12.17 47.28 -19.07
N THR A 49 12.89 47.09 -20.17
CA THR A 49 13.48 45.81 -20.55
C THR A 49 14.62 45.49 -19.58
N THR A 50 14.28 44.90 -18.44
CA THR A 50 15.25 44.14 -17.65
C THR A 50 15.29 42.74 -18.27
N PRO A 51 16.46 42.22 -18.71
CA PRO A 51 16.52 40.85 -19.21
C PRO A 51 16.14 39.89 -18.07
N PRO A 52 15.44 38.78 -18.36
CA PRO A 52 15.21 37.75 -17.36
C PRO A 52 16.57 37.24 -16.88
N ILE A 53 16.81 37.31 -15.57
CA ILE A 53 18.02 36.74 -14.97
C ILE A 53 17.82 35.23 -14.95
N LYS A 54 18.10 34.57 -16.08
CA LYS A 54 18.43 33.15 -16.08
C LYS A 54 19.66 33.02 -15.19
N ALA A 55 19.61 32.22 -14.13
CA ALA A 55 20.85 31.84 -13.44
C ALA A 55 21.78 31.27 -14.53
N PRO A 56 22.97 31.86 -14.79
CA PRO A 56 23.71 31.67 -16.04
C PRO A 56 24.31 30.26 -16.25
N HIS A 57 23.82 29.23 -15.56
CA HIS A 57 24.43 27.90 -15.45
C HIS A 57 23.47 26.70 -15.49
N GLU A 58 22.17 26.87 -15.76
CA GLU A 58 21.20 25.75 -15.79
C GLU A 58 20.72 25.43 -17.22
N ARG A 59 20.66 24.13 -17.53
CA ARG A 59 20.19 23.53 -18.79
C ARG A 59 18.75 23.05 -18.60
N GLU A 60 17.92 23.23 -19.62
CA GLU A 60 16.56 22.67 -19.69
C GLU A 60 16.66 21.25 -20.25
N LEU A 61 16.53 20.24 -19.37
CA LEU A 61 16.55 18.82 -19.73
C LEU A 61 15.12 18.31 -19.79
N ILE A 62 14.65 17.85 -20.94
CA ILE A 62 13.30 17.26 -21.06
C ILE A 62 13.39 15.74 -20.96
N GLY A 63 12.51 15.12 -20.17
CA GLY A 63 12.52 13.68 -20.00
C GLY A 63 11.18 13.11 -19.62
N ALA A 64 11.11 11.79 -19.75
CA ALA A 64 9.96 10.99 -19.37
C ALA A 64 10.14 10.43 -17.96
N LEU A 65 9.04 10.33 -17.23
CA LEU A 65 8.99 9.76 -15.89
C LEU A 65 7.81 8.81 -15.84
N HIS A 66 7.87 7.85 -14.91
CA HIS A 66 6.81 6.89 -14.66
C HIS A 66 6.68 5.87 -15.80
N GLU A 67 7.76 5.15 -16.12
CA GLU A 67 7.73 4.13 -17.19
C GLU A 67 7.65 2.71 -16.64
N HIS A 68 6.85 1.87 -17.30
CA HIS A 68 6.66 0.47 -16.96
C HIS A 68 7.07 -0.45 -18.11
N SER A 69 7.34 -1.71 -17.77
CA SER A 69 7.61 -2.78 -18.73
C SER A 69 7.07 -4.12 -18.22
N GLY A 70 7.39 -5.22 -18.91
CA GLY A 70 7.09 -6.57 -18.46
C GLY A 70 7.71 -6.93 -17.11
N TYR A 71 8.58 -6.09 -16.53
CA TYR A 71 9.07 -6.28 -15.16
C TYR A 71 7.96 -6.09 -14.11
N SER A 72 6.86 -5.44 -14.45
CA SER A 72 5.67 -5.34 -13.60
C SER A 72 4.39 -5.74 -14.35
N ASP A 73 3.52 -4.78 -14.68
CA ASP A 73 2.26 -4.97 -15.39
C ASP A 73 2.32 -4.43 -16.83
N GLY A 74 3.50 -4.02 -17.31
CA GLY A 74 3.71 -3.61 -18.69
C GLY A 74 3.56 -4.76 -19.68
N TRP A 75 3.67 -4.45 -20.96
CA TRP A 75 3.41 -5.37 -22.06
C TRP A 75 4.34 -6.60 -21.97
N PRO A 76 3.80 -7.83 -22.01
CA PRO A 76 4.60 -9.05 -21.89
C PRO A 76 5.74 -9.14 -22.91
N GLY A 77 6.96 -9.35 -22.39
CA GLY A 77 8.19 -9.43 -23.16
C GLY A 77 8.91 -8.10 -23.39
N SER A 78 8.35 -6.97 -22.94
CA SER A 78 9.09 -5.70 -22.83
C SER A 78 9.95 -5.67 -21.57
N ARG A 79 11.03 -4.89 -21.58
CA ARG A 79 12.01 -4.76 -20.49
C ARG A 79 12.37 -3.30 -20.22
N PRO A 80 12.98 -2.99 -19.07
CA PRO A 80 13.51 -1.66 -18.79
C PRO A 80 14.35 -1.03 -19.89
N ALA A 81 15.25 -1.83 -20.49
CA ALA A 81 16.11 -1.39 -21.58
C ALA A 81 15.34 -0.87 -22.80
N ASP A 82 14.11 -1.34 -23.03
CA ASP A 82 13.34 -1.00 -24.22
C ASP A 82 12.76 0.43 -24.10
N TYR A 83 12.21 0.83 -22.95
CA TYR A 83 11.76 2.22 -22.75
C TYR A 83 12.94 3.20 -22.65
N PHE A 84 14.07 2.79 -22.05
CA PHE A 84 15.26 3.64 -22.04
C PHE A 84 15.80 3.87 -23.45
N ALA A 85 15.85 2.82 -24.28
CA ALA A 85 16.26 2.93 -25.68
C ALA A 85 15.28 3.77 -26.49
N SER A 86 13.97 3.65 -26.26
CA SER A 86 12.96 4.48 -26.93
C SER A 86 13.17 5.96 -26.62
N GLY A 87 13.26 6.32 -25.34
CA GLY A 87 13.49 7.71 -24.94
C GLY A 87 14.79 8.29 -25.50
N ARG A 88 15.89 7.51 -25.48
CA ARG A 88 17.21 7.94 -25.97
C ARG A 88 17.30 8.04 -27.50
N ASP A 89 16.88 6.99 -28.21
CA ASP A 89 17.22 6.80 -29.62
C ASP A 89 16.06 7.11 -30.58
N LYS A 90 14.81 7.07 -30.10
CA LYS A 90 13.63 7.36 -30.91
C LYS A 90 13.10 8.77 -30.70
N HIS A 91 13.13 9.27 -29.47
CA HIS A 91 12.53 10.57 -29.10
C HIS A 91 13.52 11.62 -28.62
N ASP A 92 14.83 11.32 -28.64
CA ASP A 92 15.92 12.24 -28.30
C ASP A 92 15.72 12.98 -26.95
N LEU A 93 15.17 12.28 -25.95
CA LEU A 93 15.00 12.82 -24.60
C LEU A 93 16.35 12.95 -23.88
N ASN A 94 16.41 13.80 -22.86
CA ASN A 94 17.61 13.95 -22.02
C ASN A 94 17.66 12.92 -20.89
N PHE A 95 16.50 12.46 -20.43
CA PHE A 95 16.44 11.42 -19.41
C PHE A 95 15.14 10.61 -19.48
N VAL A 96 15.18 9.42 -18.89
CA VAL A 96 14.00 8.59 -18.59
C VAL A 96 14.15 8.04 -17.17
N GLY A 97 13.09 8.14 -16.38
CA GLY A 97 13.00 7.55 -15.04
C GLY A 97 12.03 6.37 -15.02
N SER A 98 12.54 5.19 -14.67
CA SER A 98 11.70 3.99 -14.56
C SER A 98 10.84 3.99 -13.30
N SER A 99 9.76 3.21 -13.31
CA SER A 99 8.86 3.12 -12.17
C SER A 99 8.06 1.82 -12.08
N GLU A 100 8.71 0.68 -12.27
CA GLU A 100 8.04 -0.63 -12.17
C GLU A 100 7.30 -0.80 -10.82
N HIS A 101 6.13 -1.46 -10.84
CA HIS A 101 5.41 -1.79 -9.62
C HIS A 101 6.22 -2.74 -8.71
N THR A 102 6.49 -2.30 -7.49
CA THR A 102 7.27 -3.09 -6.51
C THR A 102 6.59 -4.36 -6.02
N SER A 103 5.25 -4.40 -6.03
CA SER A 103 4.48 -5.56 -5.58
C SER A 103 4.85 -6.86 -6.34
N ASN A 104 5.46 -6.73 -7.53
CA ASN A 104 5.83 -7.83 -8.41
C ASN A 104 7.36 -8.01 -8.58
N VAL A 105 8.17 -7.21 -7.87
CA VAL A 105 9.63 -7.16 -8.08
C VAL A 105 10.34 -8.48 -7.70
N ASN A 106 9.74 -9.25 -6.79
CA ASN A 106 10.24 -10.55 -6.33
C ASN A 106 9.61 -11.73 -7.06
N SER A 107 8.71 -11.49 -8.03
CA SER A 107 8.08 -12.54 -8.84
C SER A 107 8.67 -12.55 -10.25
N PRO A 108 8.97 -13.71 -10.86
CA PRO A 108 9.45 -13.77 -12.23
C PRO A 108 8.38 -13.46 -13.28
N MET A 109 7.11 -13.35 -12.88
CA MET A 109 5.99 -13.21 -13.80
C MET A 109 5.73 -11.77 -14.23
N VAL A 110 5.02 -11.63 -15.34
CA VAL A 110 4.39 -10.38 -15.80
C VAL A 110 2.93 -10.38 -15.36
N PHE A 111 2.45 -9.27 -14.80
CA PHE A 111 1.09 -9.15 -14.26
C PHE A 111 0.21 -8.22 -15.10
N ASN A 112 0.21 -8.43 -16.41
CA ASN A 112 -0.62 -7.69 -17.36
C ASN A 112 -1.94 -8.43 -17.63
N GLU A 113 -3.05 -7.71 -17.82
CA GLU A 113 -4.37 -8.31 -18.11
C GLU A 113 -4.35 -9.24 -19.34
N GLU A 114 -3.48 -8.97 -20.32
CA GLU A 114 -3.31 -9.77 -21.54
C GLU A 114 -2.77 -11.18 -21.27
N CYS A 115 -2.15 -11.41 -20.11
CA CYS A 115 -1.71 -12.73 -19.68
C CYS A 115 -2.87 -13.72 -19.47
N LEU A 116 -4.12 -13.24 -19.43
CA LEU A 116 -5.32 -14.08 -19.42
C LEU A 116 -5.62 -14.72 -20.79
N ASP A 117 -5.08 -14.20 -21.90
CA ASP A 117 -5.16 -14.86 -23.21
C ASP A 117 -4.17 -16.06 -23.21
N PRO A 118 -4.64 -17.31 -23.44
CA PRO A 118 -3.76 -18.48 -23.52
C PRO A 118 -2.64 -18.37 -24.56
N LYS A 119 -2.74 -17.47 -25.54
CA LYS A 119 -1.68 -17.19 -26.53
C LYS A 119 -0.57 -16.32 -25.98
N VAL A 120 -0.85 -15.47 -25.00
CA VAL A 120 0.09 -14.52 -24.39
C VAL A 120 0.64 -15.09 -23.07
N ALA A 121 -0.16 -15.87 -22.34
CA ALA A 121 0.23 -16.49 -21.06
C ALA A 121 1.63 -17.11 -21.03
N PRO A 122 2.12 -17.84 -22.07
CA PRO A 122 3.49 -18.38 -22.06
C PRO A 122 4.58 -17.30 -21.95
N SER A 123 4.37 -16.11 -22.52
CA SER A 123 5.31 -14.99 -22.42
C SER A 123 5.32 -14.30 -21.06
N CYS A 124 4.31 -14.55 -20.23
CA CYS A 124 4.17 -13.92 -18.92
C CYS A 124 4.86 -14.70 -17.79
N GLN A 125 5.36 -15.92 -18.07
CA GLN A 125 6.03 -16.75 -17.07
C GLN A 125 7.41 -16.21 -16.68
N ASN A 126 8.06 -15.49 -17.60
CA ASN A 126 9.37 -14.86 -17.41
C ASN A 126 9.31 -13.42 -17.91
N ALA A 127 9.47 -12.48 -17.00
CA ALA A 127 9.49 -11.05 -17.29
C ALA A 127 10.64 -10.64 -18.23
N ASP A 128 11.79 -11.30 -18.11
CA ASP A 128 12.92 -11.11 -19.01
C ASP A 128 13.17 -12.36 -19.86
N GLN A 129 12.80 -12.29 -21.14
CA GLN A 129 13.00 -13.40 -22.08
C GLN A 129 14.42 -13.43 -22.66
N VAL A 130 15.16 -12.33 -22.56
CA VAL A 130 16.53 -12.21 -23.09
C VAL A 130 17.53 -12.74 -22.08
N ASN A 131 17.33 -12.44 -20.81
CA ASN A 131 18.11 -12.96 -19.70
C ASN A 131 17.19 -13.44 -18.57
N PRO A 132 16.71 -14.71 -18.62
CA PRO A 132 15.71 -15.23 -17.67
C PRO A 132 16.05 -15.08 -16.19
N LEU A 133 17.34 -15.08 -15.83
CA LEU A 133 17.77 -14.86 -14.45
C LEU A 133 17.39 -13.47 -13.93
N ASP A 134 17.26 -12.47 -14.80
CA ASP A 134 16.87 -11.11 -14.42
C ASP A 134 15.42 -11.05 -13.93
N SER A 135 14.56 -11.99 -14.36
CA SER A 135 13.20 -12.15 -13.83
C SER A 135 13.19 -12.46 -12.33
N LEU A 136 14.25 -13.06 -11.78
CA LEU A 136 14.37 -13.40 -10.35
C LEU A 136 15.01 -12.28 -9.51
N ARG A 137 15.50 -11.21 -10.15
CA ARG A 137 16.26 -10.11 -9.52
C ARG A 137 15.91 -8.76 -10.15
N LYS A 138 14.63 -8.54 -10.49
CA LYS A 138 14.16 -7.41 -11.30
C LYS A 138 14.67 -6.06 -10.81
N TRP A 139 14.68 -5.83 -9.49
CA TRP A 139 15.19 -4.60 -8.88
C TRP A 139 16.64 -4.29 -9.27
N ASP A 140 17.52 -5.29 -9.19
CA ASP A 140 18.94 -5.14 -9.52
C ASP A 140 19.14 -5.05 -11.04
N ALA A 141 18.41 -5.88 -11.79
CA ALA A 141 18.48 -5.89 -13.25
C ALA A 141 18.00 -4.58 -13.87
N GLU A 142 16.97 -3.94 -13.31
CA GLU A 142 16.49 -2.63 -13.73
C GLU A 142 17.56 -1.55 -13.55
N LEU A 143 18.30 -1.57 -12.42
CA LEU A 143 19.42 -0.65 -12.19
C LEU A 143 20.56 -0.88 -13.19
N GLU A 144 20.90 -2.13 -13.48
CA GLU A 144 21.90 -2.48 -14.48
C GLU A 144 21.50 -1.98 -15.88
N GLN A 145 20.23 -2.12 -16.24
CA GLN A 145 19.70 -1.65 -17.52
C GLN A 145 19.68 -0.11 -17.61
N ALA A 146 19.31 0.60 -16.54
CA ALA A 146 19.39 2.05 -16.46
C ALA A 146 20.83 2.58 -16.63
N ASN A 147 21.78 1.97 -15.91
CA ASN A 147 23.20 2.28 -16.02
C ASN A 147 23.74 2.02 -17.43
N THR A 148 23.32 0.91 -18.06
CA THR A 148 23.73 0.55 -19.42
C THR A 148 23.15 1.51 -20.46
N ALA A 149 21.94 2.02 -20.23
CA ALA A 149 21.28 2.93 -21.15
C ALA A 149 21.84 4.36 -21.11
N THR A 150 22.37 4.79 -19.96
CA THR A 150 23.00 6.10 -19.79
C THR A 150 24.18 6.27 -20.75
N ASP A 151 24.09 7.28 -21.63
CA ASP A 151 25.05 7.51 -22.69
C ASP A 151 25.37 9.02 -22.79
N PRO A 152 26.53 9.47 -22.27
CA PRO A 152 26.97 10.85 -22.38
C PRO A 152 27.18 11.33 -23.83
N ALA A 153 27.44 10.43 -24.79
CA ALA A 153 27.59 10.80 -26.20
C ALA A 153 26.23 11.12 -26.85
N LYS A 154 25.14 10.59 -26.29
CA LYS A 154 23.76 10.92 -26.65
C LYS A 154 23.16 12.00 -25.75
N ASP A 155 23.91 12.52 -24.77
CA ASP A 155 23.40 13.43 -23.74
C ASP A 155 22.13 12.87 -23.10
N PHE A 156 22.19 11.59 -22.67
CA PHE A 156 21.06 10.84 -22.10
C PHE A 156 21.42 10.18 -20.76
N VAL A 157 20.49 10.23 -19.80
CA VAL A 157 20.57 9.55 -18.50
C VAL A 157 19.33 8.69 -18.27
N GLY A 158 19.52 7.39 -18.06
CA GLY A 158 18.50 6.50 -17.51
C GLY A 158 18.71 6.33 -16.01
N PHE A 159 17.65 6.41 -15.21
CA PHE A 159 17.75 6.14 -13.77
C PHE A 159 16.60 5.26 -13.29
N ARG A 160 16.90 4.46 -12.26
CA ARG A 160 15.95 3.55 -11.63
C ARG A 160 15.03 4.30 -10.67
N GLY A 161 13.74 3.99 -10.73
CA GLY A 161 12.76 4.25 -9.69
C GLY A 161 11.84 3.06 -9.50
N PHE A 162 10.78 3.24 -8.74
CA PHE A 162 9.70 2.25 -8.61
C PHE A 162 8.39 2.93 -8.27
N GLU A 163 7.27 2.31 -8.64
CA GLU A 163 5.95 2.72 -8.20
C GLU A 163 5.52 1.94 -6.95
N TRP A 164 5.45 2.63 -5.82
CA TRP A 164 4.79 2.15 -4.61
C TRP A 164 3.28 2.16 -4.85
N THR A 165 2.64 0.98 -4.81
CA THR A 165 1.35 0.74 -5.49
C THR A 165 0.25 0.40 -4.49
N SER A 166 -0.33 1.40 -3.82
CA SER A 166 -1.47 1.17 -2.93
C SER A 166 -2.80 1.49 -3.60
N ASP A 167 -3.62 0.46 -3.83
CA ASP A 167 -4.99 0.62 -4.34
C ASP A 167 -5.94 1.34 -3.36
N ARG A 168 -5.52 1.47 -2.09
CA ARG A 168 -6.24 2.24 -1.06
C ARG A 168 -5.75 3.68 -0.96
N MET A 169 -4.45 3.87 -0.81
CA MET A 169 -3.89 5.20 -0.51
C MET A 169 -3.64 6.04 -1.77
N GLY A 170 -3.39 5.42 -2.92
CA GLY A 170 -2.81 6.05 -4.10
C GLY A 170 -1.39 5.56 -4.35
N HIS A 171 -0.82 5.87 -5.52
CA HIS A 171 0.51 5.40 -5.87
C HIS A 171 1.58 6.49 -5.71
N ILE A 172 2.81 6.10 -5.39
CA ILE A 172 3.93 7.03 -5.22
C ILE A 172 5.14 6.50 -5.97
N ASN A 173 5.68 7.26 -6.91
CA ASN A 173 6.97 6.93 -7.49
C ASN A 173 8.09 7.33 -6.54
N VAL A 174 9.11 6.48 -6.41
CA VAL A 174 10.34 6.77 -5.66
C VAL A 174 11.55 6.54 -6.57
N TYR A 175 12.22 7.62 -6.94
CA TYR A 175 13.40 7.60 -7.80
C TYR A 175 14.70 7.63 -7.00
N PHE A 176 15.78 7.09 -7.58
CA PHE A 176 17.15 7.14 -7.03
C PHE A 176 17.38 6.43 -5.69
N SER A 177 16.38 5.73 -5.16
CA SER A 177 16.53 4.95 -3.93
C SER A 177 17.35 3.68 -4.20
N ARG A 178 18.23 3.33 -3.26
CA ARG A 178 18.93 2.03 -3.29
C ARG A 178 18.00 0.89 -2.87
N GLU A 179 17.08 1.18 -1.97
CA GLU A 179 16.10 0.24 -1.41
C GLU A 179 14.73 0.44 -2.08
N ASN A 180 13.87 -0.58 -2.05
CA ASN A 180 12.48 -0.47 -2.45
C ASN A 180 11.53 -0.75 -1.27
N SER A 181 10.25 -0.48 -1.49
CA SER A 181 9.17 -0.73 -0.52
C SER A 181 7.93 -1.15 -1.26
N LEU A 182 7.10 -2.00 -0.64
CA LEU A 182 5.77 -2.32 -1.14
C LEU A 182 4.72 -2.17 -0.02
N PRO A 183 3.52 -1.63 -0.32
CA PRO A 183 2.48 -1.30 0.68
C PRO A 183 2.09 -2.47 1.58
N GLU A 184 2.11 -3.67 1.03
CA GLU A 184 1.71 -4.91 1.67
C GLU A 184 2.70 -5.37 2.73
N THR A 185 3.97 -4.92 2.64
CA THR A 185 5.02 -5.33 3.59
C THR A 185 5.48 -4.22 4.49
N ASP A 186 5.43 -2.95 4.04
CA ASP A 186 5.84 -1.81 4.86
C ASP A 186 4.72 -1.31 5.80
N GLY A 187 3.48 -1.77 5.58
CA GLY A 187 2.31 -1.37 6.34
C GLY A 187 1.61 -0.11 5.84
N GLY A 188 2.03 0.44 4.71
CA GLY A 188 1.43 1.62 4.12
C GLY A 188 0.04 1.36 3.51
N THR A 189 -0.38 0.11 3.32
CA THR A 189 -1.81 -0.22 3.12
C THR A 189 -2.68 0.18 4.33
N ILE A 190 -2.09 0.23 5.54
CA ILE A 190 -2.79 0.58 6.78
C ILE A 190 -2.74 2.08 7.03
N ALA A 191 -1.54 2.67 7.04
CA ALA A 191 -1.33 4.08 7.37
C ALA A 191 -0.13 4.68 6.61
N MET A 192 -0.29 5.87 6.06
CA MET A 192 0.74 6.54 5.25
C MET A 192 2.00 6.90 6.05
N ASP A 193 1.89 7.13 7.36
CA ASP A 193 3.03 7.33 8.25
C ASP A 193 4.09 6.22 8.12
N ARG A 194 3.68 4.99 7.78
CA ARG A 194 4.60 3.85 7.57
C ARG A 194 5.47 4.02 6.33
N PHE A 195 4.87 4.40 5.20
CA PHE A 195 5.61 4.70 3.98
C PHE A 195 6.57 5.88 4.22
N TYR A 196 6.12 6.94 4.89
CA TYR A 196 6.96 8.10 5.16
C TYR A 196 8.11 7.79 6.14
N ASP A 197 7.88 6.95 7.16
CA ASP A 197 8.95 6.45 8.03
C ASP A 197 9.96 5.60 7.23
N TRP A 198 9.51 4.71 6.34
CA TRP A 198 10.41 3.96 5.44
C TRP A 198 11.23 4.92 4.55
N LEU A 199 10.57 5.88 3.90
CA LEU A 199 11.19 6.85 2.99
C LEU A 199 12.28 7.66 3.69
N THR A 200 12.04 8.07 4.95
CA THR A 200 12.96 8.91 5.71
C THR A 200 14.05 8.14 6.47
N THR A 201 13.98 6.81 6.51
CA THR A 201 14.95 5.97 7.22
C THR A 201 15.72 5.03 6.29
N THR A 202 15.01 4.11 5.64
CA THR A 202 15.55 3.09 4.73
C THR A 202 15.75 3.67 3.33
N GLY A 203 14.72 4.28 2.76
CA GLY A 203 14.72 4.93 1.44
C GLY A 203 15.26 6.37 1.43
N LYS A 204 16.09 6.74 2.41
CA LYS A 204 16.52 8.13 2.69
C LYS A 204 17.30 8.82 1.55
N ASP A 205 17.71 8.07 0.54
CA ASP A 205 18.33 8.59 -0.67
C ASP A 205 17.34 8.75 -1.83
N GLY A 206 16.11 8.28 -1.70
CA GLY A 206 15.07 8.41 -2.71
C GLY A 206 14.41 9.79 -2.72
N LEU A 207 13.89 10.17 -3.89
CA LEU A 207 12.96 11.30 -4.07
C LEU A 207 11.63 10.76 -4.56
N ALA A 208 10.55 11.21 -3.95
CA ALA A 208 9.22 10.64 -4.13
C ALA A 208 8.24 11.64 -4.77
N THR A 209 7.31 11.14 -5.57
CA THR A 209 6.26 11.93 -6.23
C THR A 209 4.90 11.27 -6.07
N PHE A 210 3.86 12.07 -5.80
CA PHE A 210 2.47 11.58 -5.81
C PHE A 210 2.00 11.33 -7.25
N ASN A 211 1.54 10.12 -7.56
CA ASN A 211 1.14 9.75 -8.92
C ASN A 211 -0.37 9.88 -9.13
N HIS A 212 -0.79 10.20 -10.36
CA HIS A 212 -2.18 10.18 -10.86
C HIS A 212 -3.26 10.39 -9.78
N PRO A 213 -3.25 11.54 -9.07
CA PRO A 213 -4.05 11.73 -7.86
C PRO A 213 -5.55 11.54 -8.11
N GLY A 214 -6.19 10.79 -7.22
CA GLY A 214 -7.63 10.50 -7.28
C GLY A 214 -8.06 9.42 -8.29
N GLU A 215 -7.13 8.78 -9.03
CA GLU A 215 -7.45 7.66 -9.93
C GLU A 215 -7.60 6.32 -9.19
N LYS A 216 -6.82 6.09 -8.14
CA LYS A 216 -6.87 4.85 -7.33
C LYS A 216 -7.89 4.99 -6.20
N THR A 217 -8.86 4.08 -6.18
CA THR A 217 -9.97 4.10 -5.22
C THR A 217 -10.39 2.67 -4.87
N LEU A 218 -10.71 2.42 -3.60
CA LEU A 218 -11.33 1.17 -3.16
C LEU A 218 -12.76 0.98 -3.69
N CYS A 219 -13.38 2.03 -4.24
CA CYS A 219 -14.70 1.96 -4.82
C CYS A 219 -14.76 1.09 -6.08
N GLY A 220 -13.66 0.90 -6.82
CA GLY A 220 -13.65 0.07 -8.03
C GLY A 220 -14.83 0.42 -8.97
N PRO A 221 -15.53 -0.58 -9.55
CA PRO A 221 -16.75 -0.36 -10.34
C PRO A 221 -18.01 -0.06 -9.51
N LEU A 222 -17.92 -0.09 -8.17
CA LEU A 222 -19.03 0.19 -7.27
C LEU A 222 -19.18 1.71 -7.14
N HIS A 223 -20.37 2.23 -7.41
CA HIS A 223 -20.67 3.65 -7.23
C HIS A 223 -20.73 4.00 -5.73
N CYS A 224 -19.59 4.26 -5.10
CA CYS A 224 -19.51 4.81 -3.74
C CYS A 224 -18.86 6.19 -3.70
N ASP A 225 -19.15 6.91 -2.60
CA ASP A 225 -18.46 8.14 -2.27
C ASP A 225 -17.03 7.81 -1.83
N VAL A 226 -16.07 8.04 -2.74
CA VAL A 226 -14.64 7.78 -2.49
C VAL A 226 -14.10 8.54 -1.28
N ARG A 227 -14.74 9.66 -0.89
CA ARG A 227 -14.33 10.46 0.27
C ARG A 227 -14.74 9.83 1.61
N SER A 228 -15.54 8.77 1.59
CA SER A 228 -15.83 7.98 2.78
C SER A 228 -14.69 7.05 3.19
N ASP A 229 -13.72 6.81 2.30
CA ASP A 229 -12.49 6.10 2.63
C ASP A 229 -11.46 7.09 3.19
N LEU A 230 -11.11 6.91 4.46
CA LEU A 230 -10.12 7.75 5.14
C LEU A 230 -8.70 7.60 4.57
N GLY A 231 -8.43 6.55 3.79
CA GLY A 231 -7.16 6.39 3.09
C GLY A 231 -7.06 7.16 1.77
N PHE A 232 -8.19 7.59 1.20
CA PHE A 232 -8.24 8.19 -0.14
C PHE A 232 -7.33 9.42 -0.26
N GLY A 233 -6.55 9.47 -1.35
CA GLY A 233 -5.64 10.59 -1.63
C GLY A 233 -4.54 10.75 -0.58
N TRP A 234 -3.90 9.64 -0.20
CA TRP A 234 -2.87 9.57 0.85
C TRP A 234 -3.34 10.19 2.17
N GLU A 235 -4.50 9.75 2.63
CA GLU A 235 -5.20 10.31 3.80
C GLU A 235 -5.49 11.81 3.65
N ASP A 236 -6.05 12.20 2.51
CA ASP A 236 -6.33 13.60 2.16
C ASP A 236 -5.09 14.50 2.23
N PHE A 237 -3.99 14.00 1.65
CA PHE A 237 -2.65 14.61 1.62
C PHE A 237 -2.16 15.02 3.01
N LYS A 238 -2.42 14.20 4.02
CA LYS A 238 -1.99 14.47 5.39
C LYS A 238 -0.49 14.80 5.43
N TYR A 239 -0.16 16.02 5.85
CA TYR A 239 1.21 16.50 5.82
C TYR A 239 2.12 15.77 6.82
N PHE A 240 3.27 15.30 6.32
CA PHE A 240 4.30 14.63 7.12
C PHE A 240 5.63 15.40 7.04
N PRO A 241 5.92 16.30 8.00
CA PRO A 241 7.04 17.25 7.91
C PRO A 241 8.41 16.62 7.65
N LYS A 242 8.69 15.42 8.19
CA LYS A 242 9.99 14.76 8.00
C LYS A 242 10.22 14.27 6.58
N ALA A 243 9.15 14.02 5.82
CA ALA A 243 9.21 13.54 4.45
C ALA A 243 9.12 14.68 3.42
N ASP A 244 8.84 15.93 3.85
CA ASP A 244 8.63 17.08 2.97
C ASP A 244 9.82 17.30 2.02
N ASP A 245 11.07 17.18 2.50
CA ASP A 245 12.25 17.34 1.65
C ASP A 245 12.37 16.25 0.56
N GLN A 246 11.88 15.03 0.82
CA GLN A 246 11.94 13.90 -0.10
C GLN A 246 10.70 13.77 -0.99
N MET A 247 9.53 14.24 -0.56
CA MET A 247 8.32 14.34 -1.40
C MET A 247 8.45 15.58 -2.29
N VAL A 248 8.99 15.40 -3.48
CA VAL A 248 9.42 16.52 -4.35
C VAL A 248 8.38 16.93 -5.36
N GLY A 249 7.40 16.08 -5.70
CA GLY A 249 6.50 16.35 -6.81
C GLY A 249 5.13 15.69 -6.73
N ILE A 250 4.24 16.14 -7.59
CA ILE A 250 2.91 15.56 -7.84
C ILE A 250 2.65 15.56 -9.34
N GLU A 251 2.11 14.46 -9.85
CA GLU A 251 1.67 14.35 -11.24
C GLU A 251 0.46 15.24 -11.47
N VAL A 252 0.66 16.33 -12.21
CA VAL A 252 -0.41 17.19 -12.72
C VAL A 252 -0.87 16.71 -14.11
N PHE A 253 0.03 16.03 -14.83
CA PHE A 253 -0.28 15.29 -16.04
C PHE A 253 0.21 13.85 -15.91
N ASN A 254 -0.60 12.92 -16.41
CA ASN A 254 -0.22 11.53 -16.62
C ASN A 254 -0.82 11.07 -17.96
N ARG A 255 0.03 10.53 -18.85
CA ARG A 255 -0.20 10.41 -20.30
C ARG A 255 -0.52 11.76 -20.93
N ASP A 256 -1.69 11.85 -21.57
CA ASP A 256 -2.26 13.08 -22.10
C ASP A 256 -3.33 13.70 -21.17
N ARG A 257 -3.55 13.15 -19.96
CA ARG A 257 -4.65 13.56 -19.08
C ARG A 257 -4.19 14.62 -18.08
N ASP A 258 -5.09 15.57 -17.77
CA ASP A 258 -4.91 16.62 -16.75
C ASP A 258 -5.62 16.22 -15.47
N PHE A 259 -4.87 16.07 -14.39
CA PHE A 259 -5.37 15.64 -13.08
C PHE A 259 -5.75 16.82 -12.19
N ASP A 260 -5.37 18.05 -12.55
CA ASP A 260 -5.61 19.22 -11.72
C ASP A 260 -6.95 19.90 -12.01
N THR A 261 -7.57 19.67 -13.18
CA THR A 261 -8.83 20.34 -13.57
C THR A 261 -10.07 19.60 -13.00
N PRO A 262 -10.82 20.19 -12.04
CA PRO A 262 -12.03 19.57 -11.49
C PRO A 262 -13.22 19.57 -12.47
N PRO A 263 -14.17 18.63 -12.32
CA PRO A 263 -14.22 17.54 -11.34
C PRO A 263 -13.54 16.25 -11.83
N ALA A 264 -12.72 16.32 -12.89
CA ALA A 264 -12.05 15.14 -13.43
C ALA A 264 -11.15 14.50 -12.37
N HIS A 265 -10.99 13.18 -12.43
CA HIS A 265 -10.12 12.43 -11.50
C HIS A 265 -10.39 12.69 -10.01
N ASN A 266 -11.66 12.94 -9.66
CA ASN A 266 -12.10 13.25 -8.29
C ASN A 266 -11.43 14.50 -7.67
N ALA A 267 -10.86 15.38 -8.49
CA ALA A 267 -10.15 16.56 -8.03
C ALA A 267 -11.05 17.48 -7.19
N PRO A 268 -10.54 18.06 -6.09
CA PRO A 268 -11.24 19.05 -5.30
C PRO A 268 -11.40 20.37 -6.10
N PRO A 269 -12.26 21.31 -5.68
CA PRO A 269 -12.53 22.56 -6.41
C PRO A 269 -11.28 23.37 -6.79
N GLU A 270 -10.24 23.31 -5.98
CA GLU A 270 -8.95 23.96 -6.16
C GLU A 270 -7.98 23.21 -7.09
N GLY A 271 -8.26 21.94 -7.40
CA GLY A 271 -7.34 21.03 -8.11
C GLY A 271 -6.39 20.29 -7.16
N TRP A 272 -5.89 19.12 -7.56
CA TRP A 272 -5.03 18.29 -6.71
C TRP A 272 -3.69 18.95 -6.38
N TYR A 273 -3.14 19.77 -7.29
CA TYR A 273 -1.86 20.42 -7.07
C TYR A 273 -1.97 21.49 -6.00
N ALA A 274 -2.94 22.40 -6.13
CA ALA A 274 -3.21 23.43 -5.12
C ALA A 274 -3.59 22.80 -3.77
N HIS A 275 -4.37 21.70 -3.79
CA HIS A 275 -4.76 20.99 -2.58
C HIS A 275 -3.56 20.46 -1.80
N ALA A 276 -2.60 19.79 -2.47
CA ALA A 276 -1.39 19.32 -1.81
C ALA A 276 -0.56 20.47 -1.20
N LEU A 277 -0.43 21.59 -1.91
CA LEU A 277 0.27 22.78 -1.43
C LEU A 277 -0.44 23.42 -0.22
N ASP A 278 -1.77 23.51 -0.23
CA ASP A 278 -2.56 24.04 0.89
C ASP A 278 -2.51 23.15 2.14
N LYS A 279 -2.27 21.85 1.97
CA LYS A 279 -2.02 20.90 3.08
C LYS A 279 -0.65 21.11 3.73
N GLY A 280 0.26 21.84 3.07
CA GLY A 280 1.59 22.17 3.57
C GLY A 280 2.73 21.44 2.87
N TRP A 281 2.44 20.58 1.88
CA TRP A 281 3.48 19.94 1.09
C TRP A 281 4.20 20.95 0.21
N HIS A 282 5.51 20.79 0.07
CA HIS A 282 6.29 21.53 -0.90
C HIS A 282 6.53 20.62 -2.10
N VAL A 283 5.59 20.53 -3.03
CA VAL A 283 5.74 19.67 -4.22
C VAL A 283 5.81 20.51 -5.49
N GLY A 284 6.57 20.03 -6.47
CA GLY A 284 6.64 20.56 -7.83
C GLY A 284 5.69 19.84 -8.81
N ALA A 285 5.49 20.45 -9.98
CA ALA A 285 4.62 19.89 -11.02
C ALA A 285 5.36 18.85 -11.86
N ILE A 286 4.89 17.60 -11.83
CA ILE A 286 5.40 16.49 -12.63
C ILE A 286 4.47 16.24 -13.83
N GLY A 287 5.07 16.12 -15.01
CA GLY A 287 4.45 15.52 -16.18
C GLY A 287 5.00 14.11 -16.36
N ALA A 288 4.13 13.12 -16.22
CA ALA A 288 4.46 11.70 -16.29
C ALA A 288 3.81 11.02 -17.49
N GLU A 289 4.41 9.92 -17.97
CA GLU A 289 3.87 9.12 -19.06
C GLU A 289 2.98 8.01 -18.54
N ASP A 290 3.45 7.16 -17.61
CA ASP A 290 2.71 5.98 -17.15
C ASP A 290 2.36 5.06 -18.33
N GLU A 291 3.38 4.82 -19.16
CA GLU A 291 3.30 4.09 -20.42
C GLU A 291 3.99 2.73 -20.34
N GLY A 292 3.61 1.85 -21.27
CA GLY A 292 4.16 0.51 -21.40
C GLY A 292 3.18 -0.61 -21.09
N HIS A 293 1.96 -0.28 -20.64
CA HIS A 293 0.92 -1.26 -20.32
C HIS A 293 0.30 -1.91 -21.57
N ASN A 294 0.37 -1.22 -22.73
CA ASN A 294 -0.15 -1.76 -23.99
C ASN A 294 0.95 -1.97 -25.03
N ARG A 295 0.74 -2.95 -25.91
CA ARG A 295 1.64 -3.28 -27.03
C ARG A 295 1.97 -2.08 -27.94
N THR A 296 1.05 -1.13 -28.03
CA THR A 296 1.13 0.02 -28.95
C THR A 296 1.63 1.30 -28.28
N ASP A 297 1.93 1.25 -26.98
CA ASP A 297 2.45 2.39 -26.25
C ASP A 297 3.79 2.82 -26.84
N ASP A 298 4.01 4.14 -26.85
CA ASP A 298 5.19 4.75 -27.44
C ASP A 298 5.96 5.52 -26.38
N TRP A 299 6.72 4.80 -25.55
CA TRP A 299 7.57 5.37 -24.51
C TRP A 299 8.39 6.55 -25.03
N GLY A 300 8.28 7.70 -24.38
CA GLY A 300 8.94 8.94 -24.75
C GLY A 300 8.17 9.78 -25.80
N GLY A 301 7.01 9.29 -26.26
CA GLY A 301 6.22 9.87 -27.34
C GLY A 301 5.85 11.33 -27.12
N SER A 302 5.83 12.13 -28.20
CA SER A 302 5.53 13.57 -28.10
C SER A 302 4.08 13.89 -27.76
N GLN A 303 3.19 12.90 -27.84
CA GLN A 303 1.78 12.99 -27.43
C GLN A 303 1.58 12.95 -25.91
N TYR A 304 2.58 12.49 -25.15
CA TYR A 304 2.51 12.36 -23.70
C TYR A 304 3.27 13.47 -23.00
N ALA A 305 2.83 13.78 -21.78
CA ALA A 305 3.46 14.77 -20.94
C ALA A 305 4.93 14.43 -20.64
N LYS A 306 5.70 15.47 -20.35
CA LYS A 306 7.11 15.40 -19.96
C LYS A 306 7.37 16.30 -18.77
N THR A 307 8.43 15.97 -18.05
CA THR A 307 9.01 16.87 -17.06
C THR A 307 10.25 17.53 -17.64
N VAL A 308 10.34 18.86 -17.52
CA VAL A 308 11.55 19.61 -17.85
C VAL A 308 12.28 19.97 -16.57
N VAL A 309 13.49 19.45 -16.40
CA VAL A 309 14.37 19.66 -15.25
C VAL A 309 15.43 20.71 -15.57
N LEU A 310 15.59 21.70 -14.69
CA LEU A 310 16.59 22.75 -14.77
C LEU A 310 17.84 22.34 -14.00
N ALA A 311 18.79 21.67 -14.69
CA ALA A 311 19.98 21.10 -14.07
C ALA A 311 21.26 21.69 -14.63
N LYS A 312 22.35 21.67 -13.84
CA LYS A 312 23.66 22.22 -14.26
C LYS A 312 24.29 21.43 -15.40
N ALA A 313 24.10 20.12 -15.40
CA ALA A 313 24.56 19.20 -16.43
C ALA A 313 23.57 18.04 -16.53
N ASN A 314 23.61 17.30 -17.65
CA ASN A 314 22.83 16.08 -17.79
C ASN A 314 23.58 14.92 -17.15
N THR A 315 23.51 14.85 -15.82
CA THR A 315 24.03 13.73 -15.01
C THR A 315 22.96 13.33 -14.01
N GLU A 316 22.91 12.05 -13.63
CA GLU A 316 21.96 11.58 -12.62
C GLU A 316 22.02 12.42 -11.33
N LYS A 317 23.24 12.77 -10.89
CA LYS A 317 23.46 13.61 -9.71
C LYS A 317 22.86 15.00 -9.85
N ASP A 318 23.05 15.66 -11.00
CA ASP A 318 22.56 17.02 -11.21
C ASP A 318 21.05 17.04 -11.47
N ILE A 319 20.49 16.01 -12.14
CA ILE A 319 19.04 15.79 -12.27
C ILE A 319 18.42 15.60 -10.88
N LYS A 320 18.94 14.65 -10.09
CA LYS A 320 18.46 14.38 -8.73
C LYS A 320 18.49 15.63 -7.86
N ARG A 321 19.56 16.41 -7.92
CA ARG A 321 19.67 17.67 -7.18
C ARG A 321 18.62 18.68 -7.63
N ALA A 322 18.45 18.86 -8.93
CA ALA A 322 17.44 19.77 -9.47
C ALA A 322 16.02 19.34 -9.07
N MET A 323 15.73 18.03 -9.07
CA MET A 323 14.47 17.48 -8.58
C MET A 323 14.28 17.72 -7.07
N ALA A 324 15.30 17.49 -6.24
CA ALA A 324 15.24 17.80 -4.80
C ALA A 324 14.95 19.30 -4.55
N ASP A 325 15.55 20.18 -5.34
CA ASP A 325 15.36 21.63 -5.26
C ASP A 325 14.07 22.11 -6.00
N ARG A 326 13.22 21.19 -6.49
CA ARG A 326 12.00 21.45 -7.29
C ARG A 326 12.23 22.37 -8.49
N ARG A 327 13.43 22.32 -9.07
CA ARG A 327 13.84 23.04 -10.27
C ARG A 327 13.33 22.34 -11.52
N PHE A 328 12.02 22.18 -11.64
CA PHE A 328 11.40 21.52 -12.79
C PHE A 328 9.97 22.01 -13.02
N TYR A 329 9.40 21.65 -14.16
CA TYR A 329 8.01 21.95 -14.51
C TYR A 329 7.44 20.87 -15.45
N ALA A 330 6.11 20.79 -15.49
CA ALA A 330 5.38 19.83 -16.32
C ALA A 330 4.94 20.48 -17.63
N VAL A 331 5.08 19.77 -18.74
CA VAL A 331 4.56 20.16 -20.06
C VAL A 331 3.78 19.00 -20.67
N LEU A 332 2.62 19.30 -21.24
CA LEU A 332 1.89 18.40 -22.13
C LEU A 332 2.19 18.72 -23.60
N ASP A 333 2.47 19.98 -23.91
CA ASP A 333 3.06 20.38 -25.19
C ASP A 333 4.58 20.45 -25.04
N ASN A 334 5.27 19.41 -25.53
CA ASN A 334 6.71 19.21 -25.32
C ASN A 334 7.60 20.28 -25.97
N ALA A 335 7.04 21.15 -26.82
CA ALA A 335 7.76 22.31 -27.36
C ALA A 335 7.89 23.46 -26.35
N LEU A 336 7.02 23.51 -25.32
CA LEU A 336 6.98 24.63 -24.39
C LEU A 336 8.20 24.65 -23.46
N ARG A 337 8.71 25.85 -23.20
CA ARG A 337 9.75 26.11 -22.18
C ARG A 337 9.32 27.27 -21.29
N LEU A 338 9.40 27.08 -19.97
CA LEU A 338 8.87 28.01 -18.97
C LEU A 338 10.01 28.67 -18.20
N ASP A 339 9.98 29.99 -18.14
CA ASP A 339 10.76 30.81 -17.22
C ASP A 339 9.76 31.48 -16.25
N PHE A 340 9.86 31.25 -14.95
CA PHE A 340 8.97 31.81 -13.93
C PHE A 340 9.76 32.24 -12.69
N THR A 341 9.58 33.50 -12.29
CA THR A 341 10.25 34.07 -11.10
C THR A 341 9.34 34.96 -10.26
N VAL A 342 9.66 35.04 -8.96
CA VAL A 342 9.12 36.01 -8.01
C VAL A 342 10.29 36.75 -7.37
N ASP A 343 10.35 38.08 -7.53
CA ASP A 343 11.49 38.92 -7.13
C ASP A 343 12.85 38.41 -7.67
N GLY A 344 12.83 37.76 -8.85
CA GLY A 344 14.01 37.17 -9.49
C GLY A 344 14.43 35.80 -8.95
N HIS A 345 13.72 35.25 -7.96
CA HIS A 345 13.90 33.88 -7.48
C HIS A 345 13.14 32.90 -8.37
N GLY A 346 13.74 31.77 -8.71
CA GLY A 346 13.16 30.79 -9.63
C GLY A 346 12.27 29.75 -8.94
N MET A 347 11.54 28.99 -9.76
CA MET A 347 10.76 27.80 -9.36
C MET A 347 11.48 26.95 -8.31
N GLY A 348 10.77 26.48 -7.28
CA GLY A 348 11.32 25.65 -6.22
C GLY A 348 11.87 26.42 -5.01
N GLU A 349 12.09 27.75 -5.14
CA GLU A 349 12.62 28.55 -4.04
C GLU A 349 11.58 28.90 -2.98
N ARG A 350 12.06 28.96 -1.73
CA ARG A 350 11.34 29.55 -0.60
C ARG A 350 11.97 30.90 -0.28
N ILE A 351 11.20 31.97 -0.43
CA ILE A 351 11.67 33.35 -0.26
C ILE A 351 11.04 34.00 0.97
N HIS A 352 11.79 34.88 1.62
CA HIS A 352 11.31 35.64 2.77
C HIS A 352 11.37 37.13 2.47
N THR A 353 10.23 37.81 2.65
CA THR A 353 10.05 39.24 2.40
C THR A 353 9.35 39.89 3.59
N ASN A 354 9.74 41.12 3.89
CA ASN A 354 9.16 41.89 5.00
C ASN A 354 7.88 42.64 4.62
N GLY A 355 7.30 42.36 3.44
CA GLY A 355 6.07 42.97 2.95
C GLY A 355 6.14 44.47 2.64
N LYS A 356 7.33 45.09 2.70
CA LYS A 356 7.50 46.54 2.47
C LYS A 356 7.43 46.92 0.99
N ARG A 357 7.66 45.97 0.08
CA ARG A 357 7.56 46.16 -1.36
C ARG A 357 6.64 45.07 -1.94
N PRO A 358 5.84 45.38 -2.96
CA PRO A 358 5.15 44.36 -3.73
C PRO A 358 6.15 43.37 -4.34
N LEU A 359 5.74 42.12 -4.42
CA LEU A 359 6.42 41.06 -5.15
C LEU A 359 6.36 41.38 -6.65
N ALA A 360 7.49 41.26 -7.35
CA ALA A 360 7.56 41.33 -8.80
C ALA A 360 7.45 39.93 -9.39
N ILE A 361 6.37 39.67 -10.12
CA ILE A 361 6.16 38.41 -10.84
C ILE A 361 6.58 38.60 -12.29
N ASP A 362 7.43 37.70 -12.78
CA ASP A 362 7.84 37.62 -14.18
C ASP A 362 7.73 36.19 -14.67
N ALA A 363 6.92 35.98 -15.71
CA ALA A 363 6.76 34.69 -16.36
C ALA A 363 6.85 34.84 -17.87
N HIS A 364 7.59 33.95 -18.51
CA HIS A 364 7.73 33.87 -19.97
C HIS A 364 7.63 32.43 -20.45
N VAL A 365 6.85 32.21 -21.50
CA VAL A 365 6.64 30.89 -22.10
C VAL A 365 7.16 30.90 -23.54
N ARG A 366 8.15 30.08 -23.84
CA ARG A 366 8.72 29.93 -25.19
C ARG A 366 8.17 28.68 -25.86
N GLY A 367 8.23 28.64 -27.20
CA GLY A 367 7.95 27.43 -27.99
C GLY A 367 6.49 27.27 -28.47
N SER A 368 5.63 28.28 -28.29
CA SER A 368 4.28 28.27 -28.84
C SER A 368 4.16 29.15 -30.09
N SER A 369 3.40 28.66 -31.09
CA SER A 369 3.02 29.43 -32.29
C SER A 369 1.60 29.99 -32.20
N THR A 370 0.86 29.70 -31.13
CA THR A 370 -0.51 30.16 -30.90
C THR A 370 -0.61 30.92 -29.57
N PRO A 371 -1.59 31.83 -29.41
CA PRO A 371 -1.78 32.54 -28.16
C PRO A 371 -2.03 31.58 -26.98
N LEU A 372 -1.40 31.84 -25.84
CA LEU A 372 -1.62 31.12 -24.59
C LEU A 372 -2.40 32.00 -23.60
N GLN A 373 -2.97 31.36 -22.59
CA GLN A 373 -3.49 32.01 -21.39
C GLN A 373 -2.58 31.64 -20.21
N LEU A 374 -1.91 32.63 -19.64
CA LEU A 374 -1.04 32.47 -18.49
C LEU A 374 -1.84 32.85 -17.25
N GLU A 375 -1.95 31.94 -16.30
CA GLU A 375 -2.64 32.13 -15.02
C GLU A 375 -1.62 31.97 -13.89
N LEU A 376 -1.49 33.01 -13.07
CA LEU A 376 -0.74 32.92 -11.82
C LEU A 376 -1.72 32.43 -10.74
N VAL A 377 -1.47 31.23 -10.23
CA VAL A 377 -2.33 30.55 -9.27
C VAL A 377 -1.68 30.58 -7.88
N SER A 378 -2.51 30.73 -6.85
CA SER A 378 -2.12 30.76 -5.44
C SER A 378 -3.13 29.97 -4.58
N ASN A 379 -3.00 30.06 -3.25
CA ASN A 379 -3.76 29.31 -2.24
C ASN A 379 -5.24 29.13 -2.60
N GLY A 380 -5.78 27.92 -2.36
CA GLY A 380 -7.15 27.55 -2.70
C GLY A 380 -7.41 27.51 -4.21
N GLY A 381 -6.37 27.33 -5.03
CA GLY A 381 -6.45 27.27 -6.49
C GLY A 381 -6.86 28.59 -7.15
N GLN A 382 -6.70 29.72 -6.44
CA GLN A 382 -7.17 31.03 -6.91
C GLN A 382 -6.24 31.63 -7.97
N VAL A 383 -6.81 32.07 -9.09
CA VAL A 383 -6.08 32.85 -10.10
C VAL A 383 -5.95 34.30 -9.62
N VAL A 384 -4.75 34.70 -9.22
CA VAL A 384 -4.45 36.02 -8.63
C VAL A 384 -3.94 37.04 -9.65
N ALA A 385 -3.47 36.57 -10.81
CA ALA A 385 -3.13 37.38 -11.97
C ALA A 385 -3.24 36.53 -13.25
N GLY A 386 -3.43 37.18 -14.41
CA GLY A 386 -3.46 36.46 -15.67
C GLY A 386 -3.13 37.35 -16.86
N ALA A 387 -2.69 36.74 -17.95
CA ALA A 387 -2.35 37.41 -19.21
C ALA A 387 -2.66 36.50 -20.41
N THR A 388 -2.93 37.12 -21.57
CA THR A 388 -2.99 36.42 -22.86
C THR A 388 -1.71 36.73 -23.64
N GLY A 389 -1.07 35.71 -24.22
CA GLY A 389 0.20 35.85 -24.92
C GLY A 389 1.24 34.89 -24.37
N ASP A 390 2.50 35.27 -24.39
CA ASP A 390 3.65 34.46 -23.95
C ASP A 390 4.38 35.07 -22.74
N GLN A 391 3.84 36.15 -22.16
CA GLN A 391 4.42 36.89 -21.04
C GLN A 391 3.35 37.27 -20.01
N LEU A 392 3.72 37.18 -18.73
CA LEU A 392 2.95 37.70 -17.61
C LEU A 392 3.89 38.50 -16.70
N ASN A 393 3.56 39.77 -16.51
CA ASN A 393 4.17 40.64 -15.52
C ASN A 393 3.11 41.12 -14.54
N ALA A 394 3.32 40.87 -13.25
CA ALA A 394 2.39 41.29 -12.21
C ALA A 394 3.13 41.85 -10.99
N SER A 395 2.44 42.68 -10.22
CA SER A 395 2.93 43.20 -8.96
C SER A 395 1.90 42.89 -7.88
N LEU A 396 2.27 42.05 -6.91
CA LEU A 396 1.36 41.54 -5.88
C LEU A 396 1.81 41.97 -4.50
N LYS A 397 0.85 42.20 -3.60
CA LYS A 397 1.19 42.41 -2.19
C LYS A 397 1.68 41.08 -1.61
N ALA A 398 2.84 41.08 -0.96
CA ALA A 398 3.31 39.90 -0.25
C ALA A 398 2.33 39.51 0.87
N ALA A 399 2.10 38.22 1.00
CA ALA A 399 1.33 37.60 2.07
C ALA A 399 2.17 36.47 2.69
N ASP A 400 1.86 36.13 3.93
CA ASP A 400 2.49 35.03 4.65
C ASP A 400 1.88 33.70 4.23
N ASP A 401 2.64 32.60 4.37
CA ASP A 401 2.20 31.23 4.04
C ASP A 401 1.58 31.10 2.63
N THR A 402 2.16 31.81 1.67
CA THR A 402 1.63 31.91 0.30
C THR A 402 2.54 31.20 -0.68
N TRP A 403 1.96 30.50 -1.64
CA TRP A 403 2.68 29.90 -2.76
C TRP A 403 2.13 30.43 -4.08
N TYR A 404 2.97 30.46 -5.11
CA TYR A 404 2.57 30.84 -6.47
C TYR A 404 3.11 29.85 -7.49
N PHE A 405 2.27 29.39 -8.41
CA PHE A 405 2.72 28.68 -9.61
C PHE A 405 2.07 29.26 -10.87
N LEU A 406 2.71 29.04 -12.01
CA LEU A 406 2.18 29.40 -13.32
C LEU A 406 1.44 28.21 -13.93
N ARG A 407 0.17 28.40 -14.28
CA ARG A 407 -0.61 27.50 -15.13
C ARG A 407 -0.74 28.11 -16.51
N VAL A 408 -0.40 27.33 -17.53
CA VAL A 408 -0.48 27.77 -18.93
C VAL A 408 -1.60 26.98 -19.60
N ARG A 409 -2.55 27.68 -20.22
CA ARG A 409 -3.68 27.09 -20.92
C ARG A 409 -3.67 27.44 -22.41
N ARG A 410 -4.20 26.50 -23.19
CA ARG A 410 -4.50 26.66 -24.62
C ARG A 410 -5.89 26.11 -24.86
N ASP A 411 -6.75 26.94 -25.46
CA ASP A 411 -8.14 26.56 -25.78
C ASP A 411 -8.92 25.97 -24.59
N GLY A 412 -8.69 26.52 -23.39
CA GLY A 412 -9.34 26.09 -22.14
C GLY A 412 -8.73 24.85 -21.48
N ARG A 413 -7.75 24.18 -22.10
CA ARG A 413 -7.01 23.04 -21.53
C ARG A 413 -5.67 23.49 -20.98
N SER A 414 -5.28 22.99 -19.81
CA SER A 414 -3.94 23.19 -19.28
C SER A 414 -2.91 22.42 -20.11
N VAL A 415 -1.82 23.09 -20.48
CA VAL A 415 -0.74 22.53 -21.32
C VAL A 415 0.64 22.62 -20.68
N ALA A 416 0.79 23.38 -19.59
CA ALA A 416 1.98 23.38 -18.74
C ALA A 416 1.66 23.90 -17.33
N TYR A 417 2.44 23.44 -16.36
CA TYR A 417 2.41 23.90 -14.97
C TYR A 417 3.84 24.09 -14.46
N SER A 418 4.15 25.20 -13.81
CA SER A 418 5.44 25.40 -13.15
C SER A 418 5.49 24.72 -11.78
N SER A 419 6.69 24.44 -11.27
CA SER A 419 6.86 24.28 -9.82
C SER A 419 6.61 25.62 -9.09
N PRO A 420 6.22 25.62 -7.81
CA PRO A 420 5.82 26.82 -7.11
C PRO A 420 7.03 27.62 -6.61
N ILE A 421 6.78 28.86 -6.22
CA ILE A 421 7.67 29.65 -5.37
C ILE A 421 6.89 29.98 -4.09
N TRP A 422 7.48 29.67 -2.93
CA TRP A 422 6.85 29.89 -1.63
C TRP A 422 7.34 31.21 -1.02
N VAL A 423 6.43 32.01 -0.48
CA VAL A 423 6.68 33.32 0.10
C VAL A 423 6.29 33.32 1.56
N ASN A 424 7.23 33.70 2.42
CA ASN A 424 7.02 33.80 3.87
C ASN A 424 6.45 32.50 4.46
N ASP A 425 6.90 31.36 3.94
CA ASP A 425 6.57 30.03 4.44
C ASP A 425 6.94 29.93 5.92
N GLY A 426 5.92 29.81 6.77
CA GLY A 426 6.01 29.97 8.20
C GLY A 426 5.22 28.90 8.95
N LYS A 427 5.53 27.61 8.77
CA LYS A 427 5.21 26.56 9.76
C LYS A 427 5.91 25.23 9.47
N GLN A 428 6.73 24.79 10.43
CA GLN A 428 6.92 23.36 10.69
C GLN A 428 6.29 23.09 12.06
N VAL A 429 5.01 22.71 12.07
CA VAL A 429 4.41 22.10 13.25
C VAL A 429 4.96 20.68 13.31
N GLY A 430 5.70 20.35 14.37
CA GLY A 430 6.24 19.01 14.55
C GLY A 430 5.11 17.98 14.53
N ALA A 431 5.28 16.90 13.76
CA ALA A 431 4.39 15.75 13.82
C ALA A 431 4.26 15.27 15.28
N PRO A 432 3.06 14.90 15.75
CA PRO A 432 2.92 14.24 17.04
C PRO A 432 3.83 13.03 17.07
N LYS A 433 4.66 12.91 18.11
CA LYS A 433 5.44 11.70 18.33
C LYS A 433 4.45 10.60 18.70
N ALA A 434 4.33 9.56 17.87
CA ALA A 434 3.54 8.38 18.22
C ALA A 434 4.00 7.89 19.60
N PRO A 435 3.09 7.69 20.58
CA PRO A 435 3.45 7.16 21.88
C PRO A 435 4.06 5.76 21.71
N GLU A 436 5.08 5.43 22.50
CA GLU A 436 5.58 4.07 22.58
C GLU A 436 4.47 3.16 23.10
N SER A 437 4.08 2.14 22.33
CA SER A 437 3.11 1.16 22.78
C SER A 437 3.76 0.22 23.80
N ASP A 438 3.33 0.34 25.07
CA ASP A 438 3.77 -0.58 26.11
C ASP A 438 3.19 -1.97 25.85
N LEU A 439 4.06 -2.89 25.40
CA LEU A 439 3.74 -4.30 25.23
C LEU A 439 3.78 -5.08 26.56
N SER A 440 4.26 -4.46 27.62
CA SER A 440 4.29 -5.03 28.97
C SER A 440 2.96 -4.77 29.66
N THR A 441 2.50 -5.74 30.44
CA THR A 441 1.33 -5.62 31.30
C THR A 441 1.72 -6.04 32.72
N THR A 442 0.86 -5.77 33.70
CA THR A 442 1.05 -6.26 35.07
C THR A 442 1.17 -7.78 35.16
N ASP A 443 0.56 -8.51 34.21
CA ASP A 443 0.41 -9.97 34.26
C ASP A 443 1.26 -10.71 33.20
N GLY A 444 2.05 -9.99 32.40
CA GLY A 444 2.89 -10.56 31.37
C GLY A 444 3.36 -9.56 30.33
N ARG A 445 3.70 -10.04 29.13
CA ARG A 445 3.98 -9.21 27.97
C ARG A 445 3.46 -9.86 26.70
N TRP A 446 3.07 -9.03 25.74
CA TRP A 446 2.78 -9.51 24.41
C TRP A 446 4.10 -9.92 23.72
N LEU A 447 4.13 -11.15 23.22
CA LEU A 447 5.20 -11.70 22.39
C LEU A 447 4.66 -11.91 20.98
N ALA A 448 5.35 -11.40 19.98
CA ALA A 448 5.01 -11.61 18.58
C ALA A 448 5.63 -12.91 18.05
N GLY A 449 4.93 -13.64 17.18
CA GLY A 449 5.54 -14.76 16.49
C GLY A 449 4.70 -15.29 15.37
N ASP A 450 5.25 -16.30 14.73
CA ASP A 450 4.62 -17.04 13.65
C ASP A 450 4.69 -18.53 13.97
N LEU A 451 3.57 -19.23 13.77
CA LEU A 451 3.40 -20.63 14.11
C LEU A 451 3.41 -21.55 12.89
N ASN A 452 3.45 -20.97 11.67
CA ASN A 452 3.36 -21.70 10.42
C ASN A 452 4.38 -21.15 9.42
N VAL A 453 5.58 -21.72 9.40
CA VAL A 453 6.60 -21.45 8.36
C VAL A 453 7.35 -22.73 8.01
N HIS A 454 7.82 -22.80 6.77
CA HIS A 454 8.49 -23.98 6.22
C HIS A 454 9.96 -23.70 5.92
N SER A 455 10.77 -24.75 5.96
CA SER A 455 12.19 -24.75 5.65
C SER A 455 12.53 -25.83 4.62
N CYS A 456 13.82 -25.97 4.33
CA CYS A 456 14.36 -27.07 3.50
C CYS A 456 14.11 -28.50 4.00
N PHE A 457 13.44 -28.70 5.15
CA PHE A 457 13.01 -30.05 5.56
C PHE A 457 11.56 -30.36 5.16
N SER A 458 10.79 -29.36 4.73
CA SER A 458 9.40 -29.53 4.33
C SER A 458 9.29 -30.11 2.92
N SER A 459 8.20 -30.81 2.64
CA SER A 459 7.99 -31.49 1.35
C SER A 459 7.46 -30.57 0.25
N ASP A 460 6.94 -29.41 0.62
CA ASP A 460 6.40 -28.37 -0.23
C ASP A 460 7.43 -27.30 -0.63
N VAL A 461 8.68 -27.46 -0.18
CA VAL A 461 9.80 -26.56 -0.43
C VAL A 461 10.92 -27.27 -1.20
N TYR A 462 11.48 -26.62 -2.22
CA TYR A 462 12.66 -27.05 -2.96
C TYR A 462 13.93 -26.36 -2.45
N CYS A 463 14.94 -27.12 -2.05
CA CYS A 463 16.24 -26.62 -1.62
C CYS A 463 17.40 -27.14 -2.49
N ALA A 464 18.01 -26.20 -3.20
CA ALA A 464 19.15 -26.47 -4.05
C ALA A 464 20.33 -27.04 -3.23
N GLY A 465 20.77 -28.24 -3.61
CA GLY A 465 21.88 -28.95 -2.97
C GLY A 465 21.48 -30.02 -1.96
N THR A 466 20.21 -30.04 -1.51
CA THR A 466 19.63 -31.15 -0.76
C THR A 466 18.74 -32.01 -1.64
N ASP A 467 17.96 -31.36 -2.50
CA ASP A 467 16.92 -32.01 -3.28
C ASP A 467 17.40 -32.35 -4.69
N ASP A 468 16.71 -33.28 -5.35
CA ASP A 468 17.08 -33.69 -6.70
C ASP A 468 16.92 -32.49 -7.66
N VAL A 469 17.93 -32.25 -8.50
CA VAL A 469 17.90 -31.16 -9.48
C VAL A 469 16.73 -31.27 -10.46
N SER A 470 16.19 -32.48 -10.67
CA SER A 470 15.00 -32.69 -11.50
C SER A 470 13.70 -32.20 -10.85
N GLU A 471 13.71 -31.97 -9.53
CA GLU A 471 12.62 -31.38 -8.77
C GLU A 471 12.77 -29.86 -8.63
N ALA A 472 13.77 -29.26 -9.30
CA ALA A 472 14.03 -27.83 -9.26
C ALA A 472 12.80 -27.04 -9.73
N ASP A 473 12.22 -26.32 -8.78
CA ASP A 473 11.11 -25.42 -9.00
C ASP A 473 11.49 -24.03 -8.43
N PRO A 474 11.70 -23.02 -9.29
CA PRO A 474 12.04 -21.67 -8.81
C PRO A 474 10.94 -21.06 -7.94
N PHE A 475 9.70 -21.56 -8.02
CA PHE A 475 8.55 -21.08 -7.23
C PHE A 475 8.45 -21.74 -5.86
N ARG A 476 9.16 -22.86 -5.62
CA ARG A 476 9.27 -23.53 -4.33
C ARG A 476 10.63 -23.31 -3.66
N GLN A 477 11.46 -22.41 -4.18
CA GLN A 477 12.81 -22.23 -3.65
C GLN A 477 12.81 -21.82 -2.17
N GLY A 478 13.22 -22.75 -1.34
CA GLY A 478 13.25 -22.66 0.09
C GLY A 478 14.43 -21.93 0.67
N VAL A 479 14.40 -21.85 2.00
CA VAL A 479 15.49 -21.32 2.80
C VAL A 479 15.77 -22.24 3.98
N ASP A 480 17.02 -22.24 4.43
CA ASP A 480 17.41 -23.00 5.61
C ASP A 480 16.79 -22.43 6.90
N VAL A 481 16.79 -23.24 7.96
CA VAL A 481 16.23 -22.87 9.27
C VAL A 481 16.87 -21.59 9.82
N ARG A 482 18.19 -21.42 9.68
CA ARG A 482 18.88 -20.22 10.16
C ARG A 482 18.35 -18.96 9.47
N SER A 483 18.06 -19.05 8.18
CA SER A 483 17.53 -17.96 7.36
C SER A 483 16.09 -17.62 7.75
N ARG A 484 15.26 -18.60 8.12
CA ARG A 484 13.94 -18.34 8.72
C ARG A 484 14.03 -17.60 10.05
N PHE A 485 14.93 -18.01 10.92
CA PHE A 485 15.16 -17.30 12.18
C PHE A 485 15.77 -15.90 11.97
N ALA A 486 16.61 -15.71 10.94
CA ALA A 486 17.13 -14.40 10.56
C ALA A 486 16.03 -13.46 10.05
N GLU A 487 15.15 -13.96 9.18
CA GLU A 487 13.97 -13.26 8.69
C GLU A 487 13.02 -12.88 9.83
N ALA A 488 12.67 -13.84 10.69
CA ALA A 488 11.82 -13.59 11.87
C ALA A 488 12.42 -12.52 12.79
N GLY A 489 13.74 -12.60 13.04
CA GLY A 489 14.46 -11.64 13.86
C GLY A 489 14.49 -10.23 13.24
N SER A 490 14.73 -10.11 11.93
CA SER A 490 14.71 -8.81 11.25
C SER A 490 13.30 -8.18 11.22
N ARG A 491 12.26 -9.01 11.30
CA ARG A 491 10.86 -8.60 11.38
C ARG A 491 10.38 -8.32 12.80
N GLY A 492 11.25 -8.52 13.80
CA GLY A 492 10.97 -8.21 15.21
C GLY A 492 10.13 -9.27 15.93
N LEU A 493 10.05 -10.50 15.41
CA LEU A 493 9.34 -11.58 16.07
C LEU A 493 10.08 -12.04 17.35
N ASP A 494 9.33 -12.38 18.39
CA ASP A 494 9.85 -12.93 19.64
C ASP A 494 9.97 -14.46 19.60
N TYR A 495 9.13 -15.16 18.84
CA TYR A 495 9.15 -16.62 18.67
C TYR A 495 8.79 -17.05 17.25
N LEU A 496 9.19 -18.27 16.88
CA LEU A 496 8.92 -18.89 15.59
C LEU A 496 8.75 -20.41 15.77
N ALA A 497 7.70 -20.99 15.18
CA ALA A 497 7.61 -22.42 14.93
C ALA A 497 7.91 -22.67 13.46
N VAL A 498 8.99 -23.41 13.18
CA VAL A 498 9.25 -23.92 11.82
C VAL A 498 8.66 -25.32 11.79
N THR A 499 7.55 -25.47 11.06
CA THR A 499 6.62 -26.58 11.12
C THR A 499 6.61 -27.36 9.81
N ASP A 500 7.76 -27.91 9.47
CA ASP A 500 7.91 -28.70 8.23
C ASP A 500 6.95 -29.91 8.20
N ASP A 501 6.54 -30.28 6.98
CA ASP A 501 5.61 -31.37 6.72
C ASP A 501 6.08 -32.71 7.32
N GLY A 502 5.43 -33.14 8.40
CA GLY A 502 5.75 -34.40 9.08
C GLY A 502 7.21 -34.49 9.53
N ASP A 503 7.86 -33.36 9.83
CA ASP A 503 9.28 -33.33 10.17
C ASP A 503 9.57 -32.40 11.36
N VAL A 504 10.36 -32.89 12.32
CA VAL A 504 10.71 -32.18 13.57
C VAL A 504 12.17 -31.74 13.62
N ARG A 505 12.96 -31.97 12.56
CA ARG A 505 14.40 -31.68 12.54
C ARG A 505 14.68 -30.19 12.69
N SER A 506 13.78 -29.32 12.21
CA SER A 506 13.91 -27.87 12.33
C SER A 506 14.09 -27.36 13.75
N ALA A 507 13.46 -28.02 14.73
CA ALA A 507 13.61 -27.67 16.14
C ALA A 507 15.05 -27.77 16.64
N ASN A 508 15.87 -28.65 16.05
CA ASN A 508 17.24 -28.93 16.47
C ASN A 508 18.30 -28.57 15.41
N ALA A 509 17.88 -27.97 14.30
CA ALA A 509 18.77 -27.63 13.21
C ALA A 509 19.74 -26.48 13.58
N PRO A 510 20.92 -26.41 12.96
CA PRO A 510 21.81 -25.27 13.12
C PRO A 510 21.10 -23.94 12.82
N GLY A 511 21.14 -23.01 13.78
CA GLY A 511 20.48 -21.71 13.65
C GLY A 511 19.04 -21.66 14.15
N SER A 512 18.45 -22.78 14.59
CA SER A 512 17.18 -22.78 15.31
C SER A 512 17.32 -21.97 16.61
N GLY A 513 16.36 -21.06 16.85
CA GLY A 513 16.40 -20.14 17.99
C GLY A 513 17.44 -19.01 17.89
N SER A 514 17.99 -18.76 16.70
CA SER A 514 18.98 -17.70 16.48
C SER A 514 18.34 -16.30 16.35
N HIS A 515 19.17 -15.28 16.20
CA HIS A 515 18.75 -13.87 16.00
C HIS A 515 17.80 -13.34 17.09
N GLY A 516 17.90 -13.91 18.29
CA GLY A 516 17.10 -13.50 19.42
C GLY A 516 15.64 -13.93 19.33
N VAL A 517 15.26 -14.90 18.49
CA VAL A 517 13.89 -15.43 18.36
C VAL A 517 13.80 -16.79 19.05
N LEU A 518 12.74 -17.05 19.83
CA LEU A 518 12.53 -18.35 20.49
C LEU A 518 12.05 -19.41 19.49
N ALA A 519 12.68 -20.58 19.49
CA ALA A 519 12.16 -21.72 18.73
C ALA A 519 11.02 -22.40 19.50
N ILE A 520 9.87 -22.59 18.84
CA ILE A 520 8.79 -23.47 19.28
C ILE A 520 8.90 -24.76 18.46
N PRO A 521 9.22 -25.91 19.08
CA PRO A 521 9.30 -27.17 18.34
C PRO A 521 7.91 -27.59 17.89
N GLY A 522 7.78 -28.17 16.71
CA GLY A 522 6.51 -28.67 16.19
C GLY A 522 6.69 -29.20 14.77
N TYR A 523 5.59 -29.66 14.19
CA TYR A 523 5.49 -30.10 12.81
C TYR A 523 4.05 -29.92 12.32
N GLU A 524 3.87 -29.83 11.01
CA GLU A 524 2.56 -29.87 10.37
C GLU A 524 2.23 -31.32 9.95
N ASP A 525 1.07 -31.83 10.37
CA ASP A 525 0.60 -33.18 10.04
C ASP A 525 -0.47 -33.11 8.93
N LYS A 526 -0.25 -33.82 7.83
CA LYS A 526 -1.20 -33.93 6.71
C LYS A 526 -2.28 -34.96 7.03
N VAL A 527 -3.29 -34.53 7.79
CA VAL A 527 -4.48 -35.32 8.16
C VAL A 527 -5.59 -35.16 7.10
N LYS A 528 -6.87 -35.35 7.43
CA LYS A 528 -7.97 -34.92 6.54
C LYS A 528 -8.11 -33.40 6.58
N GLY A 529 -7.19 -32.71 5.93
CA GLY A 529 -6.85 -31.31 6.14
C GLY A 529 -5.48 -31.22 6.82
N ASP A 530 -5.17 -30.08 7.43
CA ASP A 530 -3.83 -29.83 7.96
C ASP A 530 -3.90 -29.42 9.44
N ALA A 531 -2.92 -29.86 10.23
CA ALA A 531 -2.89 -29.62 11.66
C ALA A 531 -1.47 -29.55 12.24
N HIS A 532 -1.16 -28.49 12.98
CA HIS A 532 0.07 -28.41 13.74
C HIS A 532 -0.02 -29.17 15.06
N VAL A 533 1.06 -29.88 15.34
CA VAL A 533 1.35 -30.41 16.67
C VAL A 533 2.53 -29.63 17.24
N LEU A 534 2.23 -28.60 18.03
CA LEU A 534 3.21 -27.67 18.58
C LEU A 534 3.66 -28.10 19.98
N GLY A 535 4.90 -27.74 20.34
CA GLY A 535 5.52 -28.04 21.62
C GLY A 535 6.06 -29.46 21.75
N VAL A 536 6.25 -30.19 20.65
CA VAL A 536 6.78 -31.56 20.64
C VAL A 536 8.02 -31.69 19.77
N ASP A 537 8.97 -32.52 20.20
CA ASP A 537 10.27 -32.74 19.53
C ASP A 537 10.32 -34.07 18.75
N LYS A 538 9.17 -34.75 18.64
CA LYS A 538 9.00 -36.04 17.99
C LYS A 538 7.63 -36.10 17.33
N LEU A 539 7.58 -36.75 16.17
CA LEU A 539 6.33 -37.12 15.52
C LEU A 539 5.52 -38.00 16.47
N LEU A 540 4.28 -37.61 16.68
CA LEU A 540 3.30 -38.39 17.42
C LEU A 540 2.46 -39.20 16.42
N ASP A 541 1.90 -40.32 16.88
CA ASP A 541 1.17 -41.25 16.02
C ASP A 541 -0.25 -40.71 15.71
N ASN A 542 -0.53 -40.47 14.43
CA ASN A 542 -1.85 -40.06 13.93
C ASN A 542 -2.77 -41.27 13.63
N GLY A 543 -2.31 -42.50 13.87
CA GLY A 543 -3.08 -43.73 13.82
C GLY A 543 -3.65 -44.06 12.44
N ASP A 544 -4.95 -44.35 12.38
CA ASP A 544 -5.66 -44.63 11.13
C ASP A 544 -6.26 -43.37 10.47
N GLY A 545 -5.94 -42.18 10.99
CA GLY A 545 -6.49 -40.91 10.54
C GLY A 545 -7.98 -40.73 10.82
N SER A 546 -8.60 -41.58 11.65
CA SER A 546 -9.96 -41.37 12.15
C SER A 546 -10.02 -40.19 13.13
N ALA A 547 -11.20 -39.60 13.32
CA ALA A 547 -11.36 -38.54 14.32
C ALA A 547 -10.93 -38.99 15.73
N ALA A 548 -11.15 -40.27 16.07
CA ALA A 548 -10.71 -40.82 17.35
C ALA A 548 -9.17 -40.86 17.48
N ALA A 549 -8.48 -41.26 16.41
CA ALA A 549 -7.01 -41.27 16.38
C ALA A 549 -6.43 -39.84 16.46
N ILE A 550 -7.02 -38.88 15.74
CA ILE A 550 -6.56 -37.49 15.78
C ILE A 550 -6.87 -36.81 17.13
N ASN A 551 -8.00 -37.12 17.78
CA ASN A 551 -8.21 -36.65 19.16
C ASN A 551 -7.18 -37.26 20.13
N LYS A 552 -6.81 -38.53 19.95
CA LYS A 552 -5.73 -39.14 20.74
C LYS A 552 -4.39 -38.45 20.51
N LEU A 553 -4.04 -38.13 19.26
CA LEU A 553 -2.87 -37.34 18.90
C LEU A 553 -2.87 -36.00 19.63
N ALA A 554 -4.00 -35.28 19.59
CA ALA A 554 -4.17 -34.00 20.27
C ALA A 554 -4.02 -34.14 21.81
N ASP A 555 -4.56 -35.20 22.41
CA ASP A 555 -4.41 -35.48 23.84
C ASP A 555 -2.97 -35.82 24.23
N ASP A 556 -2.26 -36.58 23.39
CA ASP A 556 -0.85 -36.91 23.61
C ASP A 556 0.04 -35.64 23.50
N ALA A 557 -0.29 -34.73 22.59
CA ALA A 557 0.35 -33.41 22.49
C ALA A 557 0.12 -32.58 23.76
N ARG A 558 -1.12 -32.48 24.23
CA ARG A 558 -1.48 -31.77 25.48
C ARG A 558 -0.77 -32.36 26.69
N ALA A 559 -0.67 -33.69 26.78
CA ALA A 559 0.03 -34.37 27.87
C ALA A 559 1.53 -34.02 27.94
N LYS A 560 2.13 -33.64 26.80
CA LYS A 560 3.51 -33.16 26.70
C LYS A 560 3.66 -31.65 26.94
N GLY A 561 2.56 -30.95 27.23
CA GLY A 561 2.57 -29.50 27.30
C GLY A 561 2.60 -28.83 25.93
N GLY A 562 2.18 -29.54 24.88
CA GLY A 562 1.98 -29.01 23.52
C GLY A 562 0.58 -28.43 23.27
N VAL A 563 0.35 -28.06 22.02
CA VAL A 563 -0.89 -27.46 21.48
C VAL A 563 -1.24 -28.21 20.20
N PHE A 564 -2.50 -28.58 20.03
CA PHE A 564 -3.04 -29.07 18.77
C PHE A 564 -3.82 -27.97 18.06
N GLN A 565 -3.37 -27.57 16.86
CA GLN A 565 -3.98 -26.54 16.05
C GLN A 565 -4.64 -27.15 14.81
N ILE A 566 -5.78 -26.61 14.41
CA ILE A 566 -6.31 -26.82 13.05
C ILE A 566 -5.79 -25.70 12.16
N ASP A 567 -5.15 -26.05 11.05
CA ASP A 567 -4.54 -25.09 10.15
C ASP A 567 -5.48 -24.72 9.00
N HIS A 568 -5.45 -23.42 8.67
CA HIS A 568 -6.14 -22.77 7.56
C HIS A 568 -7.41 -23.52 7.05
N PRO A 569 -8.45 -23.72 7.89
CA PRO A 569 -9.59 -24.57 7.54
C PRO A 569 -10.42 -24.03 6.36
N GLY A 570 -10.30 -22.72 6.08
CA GLY A 570 -10.88 -22.03 4.93
C GLY A 570 -10.03 -22.09 3.65
N SER A 571 -8.96 -22.89 3.60
CA SER A 571 -8.14 -23.06 2.40
C SER A 571 -8.92 -23.80 1.32
N LYS A 572 -8.72 -23.44 0.05
CA LYS A 572 -9.31 -24.10 -1.15
C LYS A 572 -10.84 -24.28 -1.12
N ILE A 573 -11.57 -23.45 -0.37
CA ILE A 573 -13.03 -23.54 -0.32
C ILE A 573 -13.62 -23.14 -1.68
N THR A 574 -14.55 -23.95 -2.17
CA THR A 574 -15.27 -23.69 -3.44
C THR A 574 -16.71 -23.24 -3.21
N LYS A 575 -17.15 -23.24 -1.95
CA LYS A 575 -18.49 -22.86 -1.49
C LYS A 575 -18.38 -22.04 -0.22
N LYS A 576 -19.31 -21.10 -0.04
CA LYS A 576 -19.42 -20.33 1.20
C LYS A 576 -19.72 -21.25 2.38
N PHE A 577 -18.95 -21.13 3.46
CA PHE A 577 -19.28 -21.72 4.75
C PHE A 577 -20.49 -20.98 5.34
N ALA A 578 -21.61 -21.69 5.53
CA ALA A 578 -22.85 -21.09 6.02
C ALA A 578 -23.55 -22.04 7.00
N GLY A 579 -24.10 -21.48 8.08
CA GLY A 579 -24.89 -22.25 9.05
C GLY A 579 -24.12 -23.36 9.77
N CYS A 580 -22.81 -23.18 9.95
CA CYS A 580 -21.90 -24.19 10.50
C CYS A 580 -21.82 -25.50 9.67
N ASP A 581 -22.09 -25.46 8.36
CA ASP A 581 -21.89 -26.62 7.47
C ASP A 581 -20.40 -26.83 7.17
N ALA A 582 -19.74 -27.64 8.00
CA ALA A 582 -18.32 -27.93 7.85
C ALA A 582 -17.98 -28.82 6.64
N SER A 583 -18.98 -29.33 5.89
CA SER A 583 -18.70 -30.10 4.67
C SER A 583 -18.14 -29.25 3.53
N THR A 584 -18.20 -27.91 3.66
CA THR A 584 -17.61 -26.97 2.69
C THR A 584 -16.15 -26.65 2.96
N LEU A 585 -15.61 -27.04 4.11
CA LEU A 585 -14.23 -26.77 4.52
C LEU A 585 -13.29 -27.87 4.01
N THR A 586 -12.01 -27.53 3.87
CA THR A 586 -10.96 -28.53 3.60
C THR A 586 -10.70 -29.41 4.81
N TRP A 587 -10.97 -28.90 6.02
CA TRP A 587 -10.94 -29.67 7.26
C TRP A 587 -12.05 -30.74 7.29
N GLY A 588 -11.67 -31.99 7.03
CA GLY A 588 -12.58 -33.12 6.79
C GLY A 588 -13.15 -33.79 8.05
N TYR A 589 -12.83 -33.30 9.24
CA TYR A 589 -13.34 -33.84 10.51
C TYR A 589 -14.56 -33.09 11.07
N GLY A 590 -15.02 -32.05 10.39
CA GLY A 590 -16.14 -31.24 10.88
C GLY A 590 -15.87 -30.70 12.28
N PHE A 591 -16.66 -31.15 13.27
CA PHE A 591 -16.50 -30.79 14.70
C PHE A 591 -16.12 -31.99 15.57
N ASP A 592 -15.69 -33.11 14.97
CA ASP A 592 -15.41 -34.36 15.70
C ASP A 592 -14.00 -34.39 16.31
N VAL A 593 -13.09 -33.51 15.87
CA VAL A 593 -11.73 -33.35 16.42
C VAL A 593 -11.63 -32.00 17.10
N ARG A 594 -11.33 -31.99 18.41
CA ARG A 594 -11.32 -30.75 19.20
C ARG A 594 -9.94 -30.06 19.16
N PRO A 595 -9.85 -28.84 18.60
CA PRO A 595 -8.62 -28.05 18.64
C PRO A 595 -8.39 -27.38 20.00
N ASP A 596 -7.14 -27.01 20.27
CA ASP A 596 -6.79 -25.96 21.23
C ASP A 596 -6.83 -24.58 20.56
N THR A 597 -6.31 -24.50 19.34
CA THR A 597 -6.28 -23.28 18.52
C THR A 597 -6.74 -23.55 17.09
N ILE A 598 -7.26 -22.53 16.41
CA ILE A 598 -7.57 -22.56 14.97
C ILE A 598 -6.78 -21.43 14.32
N GLU A 599 -6.04 -21.76 13.27
CA GLU A 599 -5.40 -20.77 12.41
C GLU A 599 -6.48 -20.09 11.55
N VAL A 600 -7.01 -18.98 12.07
CA VAL A 600 -8.10 -18.25 11.43
C VAL A 600 -7.58 -17.35 10.31
N TRP A 601 -6.34 -16.87 10.45
CA TRP A 601 -5.72 -16.00 9.47
C TRP A 601 -4.49 -16.68 8.88
N ASN A 602 -4.60 -17.02 7.60
CA ASN A 602 -3.51 -17.53 6.79
C ASN A 602 -3.70 -17.01 5.35
N PRO A 603 -2.64 -16.57 4.64
CA PRO A 603 -2.74 -16.03 3.27
C PRO A 603 -3.40 -16.97 2.25
N SER A 604 -3.37 -18.28 2.46
CA SER A 604 -4.00 -19.29 1.61
C SER A 604 -5.45 -19.63 2.01
N SER A 605 -5.97 -19.02 3.08
CA SER A 605 -7.26 -19.33 3.69
C SER A 605 -8.23 -18.16 3.65
N SER A 606 -9.53 -18.46 3.55
CA SER A 606 -10.55 -17.43 3.79
C SER A 606 -10.67 -17.12 5.28
N ILE A 607 -10.28 -15.90 5.66
CA ILE A 607 -10.39 -15.42 7.04
C ILE A 607 -11.85 -15.54 7.50
N ARG A 608 -12.79 -15.07 6.68
CA ARG A 608 -14.22 -15.12 7.01
C ARG A 608 -14.72 -16.54 7.28
N ALA A 609 -14.35 -17.52 6.44
CA ALA A 609 -14.79 -18.90 6.64
C ALA A 609 -14.19 -19.51 7.92
N ALA A 610 -12.92 -19.21 8.21
CA ALA A 610 -12.25 -19.70 9.40
C ALA A 610 -12.75 -19.01 10.69
N GLU A 611 -13.07 -17.71 10.65
CA GLU A 611 -13.74 -16.97 11.73
C GLU A 611 -15.12 -17.57 12.04
N ASP A 612 -15.95 -17.78 11.01
CA ASP A 612 -17.26 -18.40 11.18
C ASP A 612 -17.13 -19.82 11.75
N TYR A 613 -16.12 -20.58 11.34
CA TYR A 613 -15.84 -21.91 11.88
C TYR A 613 -15.40 -21.87 13.36
N LEU A 614 -14.56 -20.90 13.75
CA LEU A 614 -14.25 -20.61 15.14
C LEU A 614 -15.52 -20.27 15.93
N ASP A 615 -16.35 -19.36 15.44
CA ASP A 615 -17.59 -18.94 16.09
C ASP A 615 -18.54 -20.14 16.32
N CYS A 616 -18.60 -21.07 15.36
CA CYS A 616 -19.34 -22.32 15.51
C CYS A 616 -18.80 -23.22 16.64
N TRP A 617 -17.49 -23.28 16.86
CA TRP A 617 -16.89 -23.96 18.01
C TRP A 617 -17.24 -23.25 19.33
N LEU A 618 -17.13 -21.92 19.36
CA LEU A 618 -17.44 -21.12 20.55
C LEU A 618 -18.92 -21.23 20.95
N GLN A 619 -19.84 -21.25 19.98
CA GLN A 619 -21.28 -21.48 20.20
C GLN A 619 -21.58 -22.87 20.77
N ARG A 620 -20.73 -23.87 20.51
CA ARG A 620 -20.81 -25.22 21.12
C ARG A 620 -20.23 -25.27 22.54
N GLY A 621 -19.76 -24.15 23.08
CA GLY A 621 -19.19 -24.03 24.41
C GLY A 621 -17.72 -24.45 24.49
N ALA A 622 -17.05 -24.68 23.35
CA ALA A 622 -15.63 -24.96 23.34
C ALA A 622 -14.84 -23.68 23.67
N ARG A 623 -13.71 -23.85 24.36
CA ARG A 623 -12.69 -22.81 24.49
C ARG A 623 -11.60 -23.10 23.47
N VAL A 624 -11.57 -22.30 22.42
CA VAL A 624 -10.64 -22.43 21.29
C VAL A 624 -10.04 -21.05 21.04
N ALA A 625 -8.72 -21.00 20.91
CA ALA A 625 -8.03 -19.76 20.58
C ALA A 625 -7.99 -19.54 19.07
N LEU A 626 -7.91 -18.26 18.70
CA LEU A 626 -7.58 -17.81 17.37
C LEU A 626 -6.06 -17.66 17.24
N THR A 627 -5.49 -18.14 16.15
CA THR A 627 -4.10 -17.89 15.73
C THR A 627 -4.05 -17.50 14.26
N GLY A 628 -2.88 -17.07 13.82
CA GLY A 628 -2.56 -16.89 12.41
C GLY A 628 -1.13 -17.34 12.12
N GLY A 629 -0.87 -17.66 10.87
CA GLY A 629 0.44 -18.11 10.42
C GLY A 629 0.66 -17.79 8.95
N SER A 630 1.90 -17.48 8.60
CA SER A 630 2.21 -17.00 7.24
C SER A 630 2.21 -18.09 6.19
N ASP A 631 2.44 -19.34 6.59
CA ASP A 631 2.70 -20.46 5.67
C ASP A 631 3.84 -20.08 4.70
N ALA A 632 4.88 -19.46 5.26
CA ALA A 632 6.01 -18.96 4.49
C ALA A 632 6.89 -20.13 3.99
N GLN A 633 6.86 -20.38 2.69
CA GLN A 633 7.57 -21.45 1.99
C GLN A 633 8.79 -20.93 1.23
N THR A 634 8.68 -19.77 0.60
CA THR A 634 9.76 -19.16 -0.21
C THR A 634 9.92 -17.67 0.05
N LYS A 635 11.02 -17.07 -0.43
CA LYS A 635 11.21 -15.60 -0.45
C LYS A 635 10.68 -14.92 -1.72
N VAL A 636 10.46 -15.71 -2.77
CA VAL A 636 10.17 -15.24 -4.14
C VAL A 636 8.66 -15.17 -4.35
N ALA A 637 7.93 -16.26 -4.04
CA ALA A 637 6.49 -16.35 -4.26
C ALA A 637 5.64 -15.73 -3.14
N GLN A 638 6.23 -15.51 -1.95
CA GLN A 638 5.55 -14.98 -0.77
C GLN A 638 6.37 -13.84 -0.15
N PRO A 639 6.44 -12.67 -0.79
CA PRO A 639 7.21 -11.54 -0.30
C PRO A 639 6.74 -11.06 1.09
N GLN A 640 5.49 -11.37 1.48
CA GLN A 640 5.00 -11.05 2.81
C GLN A 640 5.72 -11.83 3.91
N GLY A 641 6.19 -13.06 3.66
CA GLY A 641 7.07 -13.84 4.53
C GLY A 641 6.60 -14.06 5.99
N ALA A 642 7.54 -14.46 6.86
CA ALA A 642 7.23 -14.81 8.25
C ALA A 642 6.60 -13.62 9.02
N GLY A 643 5.61 -13.90 9.86
CA GLY A 643 4.89 -12.88 10.65
C GLY A 643 3.84 -12.09 9.85
N TYR A 644 3.43 -12.59 8.68
CA TYR A 644 2.32 -12.05 7.92
C TYR A 644 1.26 -13.15 7.68
N PRO A 645 0.27 -13.31 8.57
CA PRO A 645 -0.01 -12.51 9.77
C PRO A 645 0.87 -12.89 10.98
N THR A 646 0.93 -11.99 11.97
CA THR A 646 1.61 -12.22 13.26
C THR A 646 0.62 -12.70 14.31
N THR A 647 0.92 -13.81 14.98
CA THR A 647 0.26 -14.20 16.22
C THR A 647 0.96 -13.52 17.41
N TRP A 648 0.18 -12.81 18.22
CA TRP A 648 0.58 -12.23 19.49
C TRP A 648 0.09 -13.10 20.63
N VAL A 649 0.96 -13.42 21.58
CA VAL A 649 0.59 -14.15 22.80
C VAL A 649 0.89 -13.32 24.03
N LEU A 650 -0.07 -13.20 24.95
CA LEU A 650 0.16 -12.56 26.26
C LEU A 650 0.76 -13.58 27.22
N ALA A 651 2.10 -13.66 27.21
CA ALA A 651 2.86 -14.63 27.99
C ALA A 651 3.41 -14.02 29.28
N ARG A 652 3.46 -14.82 30.35
CA ARG A 652 3.99 -14.37 31.66
C ARG A 652 5.50 -14.08 31.63
N ASN A 653 6.23 -14.74 30.73
CA ASN A 653 7.64 -14.48 30.48
C ASN A 653 8.01 -14.92 29.05
N ARG A 654 9.23 -14.59 28.64
CA ARG A 654 9.78 -14.96 27.33
C ARG A 654 10.36 -16.37 27.35
N SER A 655 9.51 -17.38 27.20
CA SER A 655 9.90 -18.79 27.08
C SER A 655 8.92 -19.58 26.20
N ALA A 656 9.40 -20.65 25.55
CA ALA A 656 8.54 -21.51 24.70
C ALA A 656 7.36 -22.11 25.49
N GLY A 657 7.60 -22.53 26.74
CA GLY A 657 6.54 -23.04 27.61
C GLY A 657 5.46 -22.01 27.93
N ALA A 658 5.84 -20.74 28.16
CA ALA A 658 4.88 -19.67 28.41
C ALA A 658 4.10 -19.25 27.16
N VAL A 659 4.72 -19.34 25.97
CA VAL A 659 4.03 -19.18 24.68
C VAL A 659 2.95 -20.26 24.52
N LEU A 660 3.32 -21.54 24.67
CA LEU A 660 2.38 -22.67 24.56
C LEU A 660 1.27 -22.62 25.61
N GLU A 661 1.58 -22.15 26.83
CA GLU A 661 0.56 -21.91 27.84
C GLU A 661 -0.42 -20.81 27.43
N ALA A 662 0.07 -19.68 26.93
CA ALA A 662 -0.77 -18.57 26.49
C ALA A 662 -1.68 -18.97 25.31
N LEU A 663 -1.17 -19.77 24.36
CA LEU A 663 -1.94 -20.36 23.27
C LEU A 663 -3.11 -21.21 23.79
N ARG A 664 -2.85 -22.17 24.70
CA ARG A 664 -3.92 -22.99 25.32
C ARG A 664 -4.92 -22.17 26.12
N ALA A 665 -4.46 -21.09 26.76
CA ALA A 665 -5.32 -20.22 27.54
C ALA A 665 -6.16 -19.27 26.67
N GLY A 666 -5.97 -19.26 25.35
CA GLY A 666 -6.67 -18.35 24.44
C GLY A 666 -6.22 -16.90 24.58
N ARG A 667 -5.03 -16.65 25.13
CA ARG A 667 -4.49 -15.31 25.38
C ARG A 667 -3.78 -14.76 24.14
N THR A 668 -4.50 -14.73 23.02
CA THR A 668 -3.94 -14.45 21.70
C THR A 668 -4.66 -13.31 20.97
N SER A 669 -3.91 -12.60 20.16
CA SER A 669 -4.42 -11.67 19.14
C SER A 669 -3.64 -11.90 17.86
N VAL A 670 -4.21 -11.58 16.71
CA VAL A 670 -3.51 -11.66 15.43
C VAL A 670 -3.55 -10.29 14.76
N SER A 671 -2.45 -9.87 14.14
CA SER A 671 -2.38 -8.67 13.31
C SER A 671 -1.79 -9.00 11.94
N SER A 672 -2.16 -8.24 10.91
CA SER A 672 -1.64 -8.41 9.54
C SER A 672 -0.12 -8.22 9.48
N LEU A 673 0.41 -7.24 10.21
CA LEU A 673 1.82 -6.85 10.12
C LEU A 673 2.68 -7.41 11.27
N PRO A 674 3.98 -7.64 11.02
CA PRO A 674 4.96 -7.91 12.07
C PRO A 674 5.43 -6.63 12.79
N PRO A 675 6.08 -6.77 13.97
CA PRO A 675 6.46 -5.63 14.81
C PRO A 675 7.41 -4.62 14.14
N ALA A 676 8.35 -5.07 13.30
CA ALA A 676 9.35 -4.20 12.67
C ALA A 676 8.74 -3.17 11.71
N VAL A 677 7.59 -3.48 11.13
CA VAL A 677 6.81 -2.56 10.26
C VAL A 677 5.57 -2.02 10.98
N GLY A 678 5.54 -2.21 12.30
CA GLY A 678 4.62 -1.54 13.20
C GLY A 678 3.36 -2.30 13.60
N GLY A 679 3.22 -3.56 13.22
CA GLY A 679 2.13 -4.41 13.69
C GLY A 679 2.09 -4.52 15.22
N ARG A 680 0.88 -4.57 15.78
CA ARG A 680 0.61 -4.65 17.23
C ARG A 680 -0.71 -5.40 17.46
N PRO A 681 -0.94 -5.97 18.66
CA PRO A 681 -2.18 -6.69 18.93
C PRO A 681 -3.37 -5.73 19.13
N LEU A 682 -4.54 -6.21 18.77
CA LEU A 682 -5.82 -5.67 19.24
C LEU A 682 -6.08 -6.26 20.64
N VAL A 683 -6.57 -5.46 21.58
CA VAL A 683 -6.81 -5.92 22.97
C VAL A 683 -8.23 -5.63 23.44
N ILE A 684 -8.81 -6.58 24.18
CA ILE A 684 -10.00 -6.35 25.01
C ILE A 684 -9.52 -6.28 26.45
N GLU A 685 -9.78 -5.15 27.11
CA GLU A 685 -9.28 -4.83 28.43
C GLU A 685 -10.44 -4.62 29.41
N ALA A 686 -10.19 -4.97 30.67
CA ALA A 686 -11.08 -4.66 31.78
C ALA A 686 -10.35 -3.87 32.85
N LYS A 687 -11.08 -3.06 33.62
CA LYS A 687 -10.48 -2.27 34.70
C LYS A 687 -10.21 -3.16 35.92
N ARG A 688 -8.95 -3.25 36.34
CA ARG A 688 -8.47 -3.99 37.53
C ARG A 688 -7.53 -3.08 38.32
N GLY A 689 -7.80 -2.89 39.61
CA GLY A 689 -6.92 -2.09 40.48
C GLY A 689 -6.68 -0.64 40.02
N GLY A 690 -7.61 -0.05 39.25
CA GLY A 690 -7.48 1.30 38.69
C GLY A 690 -6.84 1.38 37.30
N HIS A 691 -6.25 0.29 36.80
CA HIS A 691 -5.62 0.20 35.48
C HIS A 691 -6.44 -0.71 34.55
N PHE A 692 -6.31 -0.51 33.24
CA PHE A 692 -6.85 -1.46 32.26
C PHE A 692 -5.84 -2.57 32.04
N VAL A 693 -6.31 -3.82 32.07
CA VAL A 693 -5.50 -5.01 31.78
C VAL A 693 -6.23 -5.84 30.73
N SER A 694 -5.48 -6.47 29.82
CA SER A 694 -6.05 -7.39 28.83
C SER A 694 -6.73 -8.56 29.54
N VAL A 695 -7.93 -8.92 29.06
CA VAL A 695 -8.73 -10.04 29.57
C VAL A 695 -9.03 -11.09 28.48
N ILE A 696 -8.35 -11.00 27.33
CA ILE A 696 -8.46 -11.98 26.25
C ILE A 696 -8.12 -13.38 26.79
N GLY A 697 -8.95 -14.38 26.49
CA GLY A 697 -8.83 -15.75 26.99
C GLY A 697 -9.38 -15.96 28.41
N ASP A 698 -9.63 -14.90 29.17
CA ASP A 698 -10.10 -14.96 30.56
C ASP A 698 -11.63 -14.85 30.66
N ASP A 699 -12.15 -15.05 31.89
CA ASP A 699 -13.56 -14.87 32.23
C ASP A 699 -13.83 -13.43 32.72
N VAL A 700 -14.94 -12.86 32.27
CA VAL A 700 -15.48 -11.55 32.71
C VAL A 700 -16.93 -11.69 33.15
N ARG A 701 -17.41 -10.75 33.95
CA ARG A 701 -18.78 -10.81 34.48
C ARG A 701 -19.79 -10.27 33.47
N PRO A 702 -21.01 -10.82 33.42
CA PRO A 702 -22.11 -10.20 32.70
C PRO A 702 -22.32 -8.74 33.13
N GLY A 703 -22.45 -7.83 32.17
CA GLY A 703 -22.64 -6.40 32.43
C GLY A 703 -21.38 -5.64 32.85
N GLU A 704 -20.21 -6.27 32.82
CA GLU A 704 -18.93 -5.61 33.11
C GLU A 704 -18.55 -4.60 32.02
N THR A 705 -18.01 -3.43 32.40
CA THR A 705 -17.46 -2.47 31.44
C THR A 705 -16.09 -2.95 30.93
N LEU A 706 -16.01 -3.13 29.63
CA LEU A 706 -14.82 -3.51 28.88
C LEU A 706 -14.42 -2.39 27.92
N ARG A 707 -13.20 -2.48 27.42
CA ARG A 707 -12.65 -1.54 26.44
C ARG A 707 -11.90 -2.30 25.37
N VAL A 708 -12.08 -1.93 24.11
CA VAL A 708 -11.24 -2.40 23.01
C VAL A 708 -10.30 -1.31 22.56
N ARG A 709 -9.04 -1.67 22.28
CA ARG A 709 -8.01 -0.74 21.83
C ARG A 709 -7.01 -1.44 20.91
N SER A 710 -6.56 -0.77 19.86
CA SER A 710 -5.37 -1.19 19.11
C SER A 710 -4.12 -0.77 19.88
N LEU A 711 -3.17 -1.68 20.08
CA LEU A 711 -1.84 -1.30 20.58
C LEU A 711 -0.97 -0.67 19.48
N ASP A 712 -1.45 -0.61 18.23
CA ASP A 712 -0.85 0.22 17.19
C ASP A 712 -1.44 1.63 17.25
N ALA A 713 -0.60 2.58 17.65
CA ALA A 713 -0.92 4.00 17.76
C ALA A 713 -1.33 4.63 16.41
N LEU A 714 -0.87 4.07 15.30
CA LEU A 714 -1.06 4.63 13.96
C LEU A 714 -2.27 4.06 13.22
N THR A 715 -2.88 2.98 13.72
CA THR A 715 -4.03 2.38 13.04
C THR A 715 -5.31 3.16 13.34
N ASP A 716 -5.98 3.59 12.28
CA ASP A 716 -7.39 3.94 12.27
C ASP A 716 -8.19 2.85 11.52
N GLY A 717 -9.49 2.72 11.80
CA GLY A 717 -10.30 1.68 11.14
C GLY A 717 -11.72 1.51 11.67
N SER A 718 -12.46 0.56 11.11
CA SER A 718 -13.73 0.07 11.66
C SER A 718 -13.44 -1.03 12.67
N LEU A 719 -13.85 -0.79 13.92
CA LEU A 719 -13.80 -1.76 14.99
C LEU A 719 -15.17 -2.42 15.14
N ARG A 720 -15.21 -3.75 15.00
CA ARG A 720 -16.39 -4.57 15.27
C ARG A 720 -16.16 -5.44 16.51
N VAL A 721 -17.11 -5.44 17.44
CA VAL A 721 -17.17 -6.40 18.54
C VAL A 721 -18.32 -7.36 18.29
N VAL A 722 -18.01 -8.64 18.29
CA VAL A 722 -18.96 -9.75 18.08
C VAL A 722 -19.15 -10.48 19.40
N ALA A 723 -20.41 -10.71 19.76
CA ALA A 723 -20.80 -11.49 20.93
C ALA A 723 -21.79 -12.58 20.53
N ASN A 724 -21.49 -13.83 20.85
CA ASN A 724 -22.36 -14.97 20.56
C ASN A 724 -22.86 -15.03 19.10
N GLY A 725 -22.00 -14.69 18.14
CA GLY A 725 -22.31 -14.65 16.71
C GLY A 725 -23.13 -13.44 16.25
N GLN A 726 -23.32 -12.43 17.10
CA GLN A 726 -24.01 -11.17 16.76
C GLN A 726 -23.10 -9.97 16.95
N THR A 727 -23.19 -8.98 16.06
CA THR A 727 -22.51 -7.70 16.22
C THR A 727 -23.07 -6.95 17.42
N LEU A 728 -22.22 -6.71 18.42
CA LEU A 728 -22.52 -5.92 19.61
C LEU A 728 -22.24 -4.43 19.38
N LEU A 729 -21.15 -4.11 18.67
CA LEU A 729 -20.82 -2.75 18.22
C LEU A 729 -20.06 -2.80 16.89
N ASP A 730 -20.24 -1.76 16.08
CA ASP A 730 -19.43 -1.47 14.90
C ASP A 730 -19.23 0.06 14.86
N GLN A 731 -18.00 0.52 15.09
CA GLN A 731 -17.68 1.94 15.27
C GLN A 731 -16.28 2.25 14.73
N HIS A 732 -16.08 3.50 14.30
CA HIS A 732 -14.75 3.96 13.89
C HIS A 732 -13.83 4.10 15.10
N LEU A 733 -12.69 3.39 15.07
CA LEU A 733 -11.60 3.53 16.03
C LEU A 733 -10.59 4.53 15.48
N THR A 734 -10.44 5.66 16.16
CA THR A 734 -9.43 6.66 15.84
C THR A 734 -8.04 6.22 16.33
N ARG A 735 -6.98 6.79 15.74
CA ARG A 735 -5.59 6.63 16.22
C ARG A 735 -5.45 6.94 17.70
N ASP A 736 -4.69 6.12 18.42
CA ASP A 736 -4.56 6.12 19.88
C ASP A 736 -5.89 6.01 20.68
N GLY A 737 -6.99 5.74 19.98
CA GLY A 737 -8.33 5.67 20.54
C GLY A 737 -8.62 4.36 21.25
N ALA A 738 -9.73 4.34 21.98
CA ALA A 738 -10.28 3.14 22.56
C ALA A 738 -11.81 3.26 22.65
N ILE A 739 -12.52 2.14 22.49
CA ILE A 739 -13.97 2.10 22.54
C ILE A 739 -14.40 1.28 23.75
N GLU A 740 -15.13 1.91 24.67
CA GLU A 740 -15.73 1.22 25.81
C GLU A 740 -17.07 0.59 25.43
N PHE A 741 -17.34 -0.61 25.95
CA PHE A 741 -18.59 -1.33 25.75
C PHE A 741 -18.94 -2.14 27.00
N THR A 742 -20.18 -2.60 27.09
CA THR A 742 -20.64 -3.42 28.21
C THR A 742 -20.71 -4.88 27.79
N ALA A 743 -20.11 -5.78 28.57
CA ALA A 743 -20.19 -7.22 28.35
C ALA A 743 -21.67 -7.67 28.33
N PRO A 744 -22.07 -8.57 27.40
CA PRO A 744 -23.44 -9.07 27.30
C PRO A 744 -23.99 -9.59 28.62
N ALA A 745 -25.30 -9.44 28.85
CA ALA A 745 -25.97 -10.06 29.99
C ALA A 745 -26.07 -11.59 29.85
N GLN A 746 -26.08 -12.09 28.61
CA GLN A 746 -26.11 -13.51 28.31
C GLN A 746 -24.70 -14.11 28.41
N PRO A 747 -24.52 -15.23 29.14
CA PRO A 747 -23.25 -15.95 29.16
C PRO A 747 -22.84 -16.39 27.74
N GLY A 748 -21.53 -16.48 27.51
CA GLY A 748 -21.01 -16.88 26.21
C GLY A 748 -19.63 -16.30 25.95
N TRP A 749 -19.42 -15.71 24.78
CA TRP A 749 -18.14 -15.19 24.33
C TRP A 749 -18.27 -13.83 23.65
N VAL A 750 -17.17 -13.07 23.69
CA VAL A 750 -16.99 -11.78 23.02
C VAL A 750 -15.62 -11.75 22.35
N ARG A 751 -15.54 -11.36 21.08
CA ARG A 751 -14.27 -11.08 20.38
C ARG A 751 -14.38 -9.76 19.62
N ALA A 752 -13.25 -9.23 19.23
CA ALA A 752 -13.13 -7.99 18.46
C ALA A 752 -12.26 -8.20 17.22
N GLU A 753 -12.58 -7.45 16.17
CA GLU A 753 -11.83 -7.32 14.92
C GLU A 753 -11.70 -5.83 14.55
N LEU A 754 -10.62 -5.49 13.88
CA LEU A 754 -10.28 -4.16 13.39
C LEU A 754 -9.96 -4.27 11.89
N ARG A 755 -10.60 -3.42 11.09
CA ARG A 755 -10.55 -3.47 9.62
C ARG A 755 -10.28 -2.09 9.03
N LEU A 756 -9.73 -2.06 7.83
CA LEU A 756 -9.55 -0.85 7.01
C LEU A 756 -10.91 -0.37 6.48
N GLY A 757 -11.24 0.91 6.69
CA GLY A 757 -12.43 1.55 6.13
C GLY A 757 -13.77 1.16 6.80
N ASN A 758 -14.88 1.63 6.20
CA ASN A 758 -16.26 1.34 6.62
C ASN A 758 -16.90 0.25 5.72
N ASP A 759 -18.10 -0.24 6.08
CA ASP A 759 -18.94 -1.34 5.51
C ASP A 759 -18.93 -1.62 3.99
N LEU A 760 -18.33 -0.78 3.14
CA LEU A 760 -18.24 -0.93 1.69
C LEU A 760 -17.45 -2.19 1.27
N LEU A 761 -16.42 -2.60 2.02
CA LEU A 761 -15.64 -3.81 1.72
C LEU A 761 -16.37 -5.13 2.10
N GLU A 762 -17.37 -5.06 2.99
CA GLU A 762 -18.18 -6.24 3.37
C GLU A 762 -19.22 -6.63 2.32
N GLN A 763 -19.62 -5.70 1.45
CA GLN A 763 -20.73 -5.87 0.51
C GLN A 763 -20.30 -6.39 -0.86
N THR A 764 -19.00 -6.46 -1.14
CA THR A 764 -18.47 -6.92 -2.43
C THR A 764 -18.57 -8.44 -2.52
N PRO A 765 -19.41 -9.00 -3.41
CA PRO A 765 -19.52 -10.44 -3.55
C PRO A 765 -18.30 -10.99 -4.29
N LEU A 766 -17.79 -12.10 -3.76
CA LEU A 766 -16.94 -13.12 -4.39
C LEU A 766 -15.43 -12.83 -4.41
N CYS A 767 -14.73 -13.65 -3.64
CA CYS A 767 -13.40 -14.13 -4.01
C CYS A 767 -13.56 -14.80 -5.40
N GLY A 768 -12.78 -14.36 -6.38
CA GLY A 768 -12.77 -14.98 -7.71
C GLY A 768 -12.28 -16.45 -7.63
N PRO A 769 -12.33 -17.22 -8.74
CA PRO A 769 -11.61 -18.48 -8.80
C PRO A 769 -10.11 -18.22 -8.60
N ILE A 770 -9.55 -18.74 -7.51
CA ILE A 770 -8.14 -18.58 -7.12
C ILE A 770 -7.38 -19.82 -7.60
N ASP A 771 -6.62 -19.68 -8.70
CA ASP A 771 -5.63 -20.69 -9.14
C ASP A 771 -4.18 -20.21 -8.89
N VAL A 772 -3.99 -19.07 -8.21
CA VAL A 772 -2.66 -18.47 -7.94
C VAL A 772 -2.50 -18.09 -6.46
N GLY A 773 -2.22 -19.07 -5.61
CA GLY A 773 -1.43 -18.97 -4.36
C GLY A 773 -1.78 -17.96 -3.25
N ALA A 774 -2.71 -17.02 -3.43
CA ALA A 774 -3.06 -16.00 -2.45
C ALA A 774 -4.57 -15.70 -2.52
N ASN A 775 -5.20 -15.64 -1.35
CA ASN A 775 -6.62 -15.36 -1.25
C ASN A 775 -6.87 -13.84 -1.23
N LEU A 776 -7.34 -13.28 -2.35
CA LEU A 776 -7.65 -11.85 -2.49
C LEU A 776 -9.14 -11.57 -2.28
N CYS A 777 -9.72 -12.05 -1.16
CA CYS A 777 -11.06 -11.60 -0.77
C CYS A 777 -10.96 -10.16 -0.23
N PRO A 778 -11.81 -9.21 -0.66
CA PRO A 778 -11.78 -7.83 -0.14
C PRO A 778 -11.89 -7.74 1.39
N TYR A 779 -12.66 -8.65 2.01
CA TYR A 779 -12.74 -8.76 3.46
C TYR A 779 -11.40 -9.15 4.10
N ASP A 780 -10.68 -10.08 3.48
CA ASP A 780 -9.41 -10.59 4.00
C ASP A 780 -8.32 -9.51 3.84
N ALA A 781 -8.33 -8.78 2.71
CA ALA A 781 -7.44 -7.65 2.45
C ALA A 781 -7.70 -6.44 3.39
N ALA A 782 -8.93 -6.30 3.90
CA ALA A 782 -9.30 -5.22 4.81
C ALA A 782 -8.91 -5.51 6.27
N MET A 783 -8.65 -6.77 6.63
CA MET A 783 -8.44 -7.14 8.03
C MET A 783 -7.10 -6.57 8.53
N VAL A 784 -7.12 -5.93 9.70
CA VAL A 784 -5.92 -5.38 10.35
C VAL A 784 -5.51 -6.20 11.55
N ALA A 785 -6.46 -6.46 12.45
CA ALA A 785 -6.20 -7.21 13.66
C ALA A 785 -7.48 -7.84 14.22
N MET A 786 -7.32 -8.92 14.97
CA MET A 786 -8.41 -9.64 15.62
C MET A 786 -7.96 -10.24 16.95
N THR A 787 -8.93 -10.61 17.78
CA THR A 787 -8.69 -11.14 19.14
C THR A 787 -9.28 -12.53 19.29
N SER A 788 -8.61 -13.36 20.10
CA SER A 788 -9.29 -14.49 20.72
C SER A 788 -10.45 -14.03 21.61
N PRO A 789 -11.43 -14.91 21.89
CA PRO A 789 -12.57 -14.56 22.71
C PRO A 789 -12.21 -14.30 24.18
N VAL A 790 -12.96 -13.39 24.78
CA VAL A 790 -13.21 -13.25 26.22
C VAL A 790 -14.50 -14.00 26.54
N TYR A 791 -14.57 -14.67 27.70
CA TYR A 791 -15.74 -15.47 28.07
C TYR A 791 -16.59 -14.76 29.13
N VAL A 792 -17.88 -14.61 28.88
CA VAL A 792 -18.82 -13.95 29.79
C VAL A 792 -19.50 -15.01 30.66
N ARG A 793 -19.27 -14.99 31.98
CA ARG A 793 -19.74 -16.04 32.91
C ARG A 793 -20.17 -15.54 34.28
#